data_AF-A0A962RKM6-F1
#
_entry.id   AF-A0A962RKM6-F1
#
_cell.length_a   1.000
_cell.length_b   1.000
_cell.length_c   1.000
_cell.angle_alpha   90.00
_cell.angle_beta   90.00
_cell.angle_gamma   90.00
#
_symmetry.space_group_name_H-M   'P 1'
#
loop_
_entity.id
_entity.type
_entity.pdbx_description
1 polymer ?
#
loop_
_entity_poly.entity_id
_entity_poly.type
_entity_poly.pdbx_seq_one_letter_code
_entity_poly.pdbx_strand_id
1 'polypeptide(L)'
;TTSDSGPGEAVHAAGADRDEPVAEPGFEMPSEPLPMPAVARGEDQRAVSDPVAAANEPEQLDSESVDPTLAERTESQDDEAMAQVPGRRVQGGSVRVETERLDRLMGYTGELLITHARQRARNERYSAFAEAFRSAQRQLPLEEQATLSRLAKQLDDLILADQKELRGFGYLTEEIESAMKQVRMVPLAGVVAQWRRITREAAQECEKSVVLDVDVGSIELDKHVLDALRDPIMHVLRNAVAHGVESPTERQRLGKPAKGRVLIEARMRGAQVELTVSDDGRGLDAGIIGRKAQERGMVTAAELSQMPREEVLEFLFAPGFSTATAVSELSGRGVGMDVVRRQAQEVGGEVTIEATSALGGASFRLVVPLSLVSNRGLLVRIGEATAVIGVNEVERIVRTDRASLRRAGGEQLVDIGESHSVVLRSLSAMLGMEESSGSELLVAVVSSGRSRVGLAVSEILGEAQYVTQRLPWNLEHIDGVQGAVILPDGTLALVLDVAYMAQARGQVVPLRLKDRQVERKVPKVLVVDDSVTSRTLERNILQSAGYEVVTARDGEEGWKFLQDNAFDLVVSDVEMPRCTGLELAGRIRGNDRLKDIPLVLVTSLGSEEDIAAGARVGADEYIVKGRFDQKQLLEVVARLT
;
A
#
# COMPACT_ATOMS: atom_id res chain seq x y z
N THR A 1 48.55 25.67 42.65
CA THR A 1 49.92 25.97 43.13
C THR A 1 50.81 24.79 42.81
N THR A 2 52.00 25.05 42.28
CA THR A 2 52.97 24.09 41.75
C THR A 2 54.07 23.75 42.77
N SER A 3 54.57 22.50 42.73
CA SER A 3 55.88 21.98 43.23
C SER A 3 55.73 20.47 43.54
N ASP A 4 56.67 19.52 43.42
CA ASP A 4 58.00 19.37 42.76
C ASP A 4 58.43 17.86 42.97
N SER A 5 59.43 17.23 42.33
CA SER A 5 60.38 17.57 41.25
C SER A 5 60.80 16.29 40.47
N GLY A 6 61.72 16.38 39.50
CA GLY A 6 62.56 15.24 39.02
C GLY A 6 63.86 15.10 39.87
N PRO A 7 64.95 14.43 39.40
CA PRO A 7 65.21 13.74 38.10
C PRO A 7 65.49 12.21 38.31
N GLY A 8 65.88 11.36 37.35
CA GLY A 8 66.15 11.46 35.92
C GLY A 8 67.52 10.85 35.54
N GLU A 9 67.55 9.70 34.86
CA GLU A 9 68.72 9.20 34.11
C GLU A 9 68.31 8.10 33.10
N ALA A 10 69.13 7.87 32.06
CA ALA A 10 68.73 7.16 30.83
C ALA A 10 69.65 5.99 30.45
N VAL A 11 69.10 4.94 29.83
CA VAL A 11 69.87 3.91 29.08
C VAL A 11 69.12 3.47 27.82
N HIS A 12 69.85 3.41 26.70
CA HIS A 12 69.40 2.88 25.40
C HIS A 12 69.47 1.33 25.35
N ALA A 13 68.42 0.68 24.84
CA ALA A 13 68.42 -0.57 24.05
C ALA A 13 66.97 -0.98 23.70
N ALA A 14 66.65 -1.78 22.67
CA ALA A 14 67.21 -2.04 21.33
C ALA A 14 66.22 -2.98 20.61
N GLY A 15 65.90 -2.78 19.32
CA GLY A 15 64.94 -3.63 18.56
C GLY A 15 63.47 -3.40 18.98
N ALA A 16 62.51 -2.99 18.13
CA ALA A 16 62.41 -3.05 16.67
C ALA A 16 62.45 -4.47 16.10
N ASP A 17 61.41 -5.25 16.41
CA ASP A 17 60.82 -6.15 15.42
C ASP A 17 59.44 -5.61 15.03
N ARG A 18 59.22 -5.51 13.72
CA ARG A 18 57.93 -5.18 13.09
C ARG A 18 57.46 -6.46 12.43
N ASP A 19 56.56 -7.20 13.07
CA ASP A 19 55.82 -8.24 12.37
C ASP A 19 54.87 -7.56 11.38
N GLU A 20 55.24 -7.61 10.10
CA GLU A 20 54.34 -7.29 8.99
C GLU A 20 53.19 -8.30 8.98
N PRO A 21 51.95 -7.88 8.66
CA PRO A 21 50.86 -8.82 8.51
C PRO A 21 51.14 -9.73 7.30
N VAL A 22 51.12 -11.04 7.55
CA VAL A 22 51.22 -12.07 6.49
C VAL A 22 50.11 -11.86 5.48
N ALA A 23 50.48 -11.69 4.21
CA ALA A 23 49.53 -11.52 3.12
C ALA A 23 48.78 -12.83 2.84
N GLU A 24 47.47 -12.83 3.04
CA GLU A 24 46.58 -13.87 2.52
C GLU A 24 46.46 -13.77 1.00
N PRO A 25 46.30 -14.90 0.26
CA PRO A 25 46.38 -14.91 -1.19
C PRO A 25 45.20 -14.18 -1.84
N GLY A 26 45.51 -13.20 -2.70
CA GLY A 26 44.52 -12.44 -3.44
C GLY A 26 43.71 -13.30 -4.41
N PHE A 27 42.38 -13.15 -4.38
CA PHE A 27 41.45 -13.78 -5.31
C PHE A 27 41.10 -12.76 -6.40
N GLU A 28 41.78 -12.83 -7.56
CA GLU A 28 41.45 -11.97 -8.70
C GLU A 28 40.10 -12.34 -9.32
N MET A 29 39.21 -11.36 -9.45
CA MET A 29 37.96 -11.48 -10.20
C MET A 29 38.25 -11.33 -11.70
N PRO A 30 37.93 -12.32 -12.55
CA PRO A 30 38.15 -12.20 -14.00
C PRO A 30 37.16 -11.22 -14.62
N SER A 31 37.68 -10.16 -15.22
CA SER A 31 36.90 -9.16 -15.95
C SER A 31 36.77 -9.50 -17.44
N GLU A 32 35.90 -10.45 -17.81
CA GLU A 32 35.42 -10.60 -19.18
C GLU A 32 34.12 -11.47 -19.23
N PRO A 33 33.11 -11.13 -20.04
CA PRO A 33 31.86 -11.89 -20.13
C PRO A 33 32.01 -13.15 -21.01
N LEU A 34 31.57 -14.29 -20.51
CA LEU A 34 31.48 -15.54 -21.30
C LEU A 34 30.41 -15.42 -22.41
N PRO A 35 30.68 -15.89 -23.64
CA PRO A 35 29.79 -15.71 -24.78
C PRO A 35 28.58 -16.66 -24.75
N MET A 36 27.43 -16.16 -25.19
CA MET A 36 26.23 -16.97 -25.47
C MET A 36 26.40 -17.86 -26.72
N PRO A 37 25.62 -18.95 -26.85
CA PRO A 37 25.66 -19.80 -28.04
C PRO A 37 25.20 -19.07 -29.30
N ALA A 38 26.00 -19.15 -30.36
CA ALA A 38 25.68 -18.50 -31.63
C ALA A 38 24.53 -19.22 -32.36
N VAL A 39 23.42 -18.51 -32.59
CA VAL A 39 22.39 -18.92 -33.55
C VAL A 39 22.84 -18.50 -34.94
N ALA A 40 22.98 -19.48 -35.84
CA ALA A 40 23.45 -19.23 -37.20
C ALA A 40 22.50 -18.28 -37.98
N ARG A 41 23.07 -17.19 -38.50
CA ARG A 41 22.56 -16.49 -39.67
C ARG A 41 23.68 -16.44 -40.71
N GLY A 42 23.41 -16.98 -41.88
CA GLY A 42 24.38 -17.01 -42.97
C GLY A 42 24.68 -15.61 -43.49
N GLU A 43 25.93 -15.39 -43.86
CA GLU A 43 26.34 -14.29 -44.71
C GLU A 43 25.72 -14.46 -46.11
N ASP A 44 25.38 -13.37 -46.77
CA ASP A 44 25.82 -13.22 -48.16
C ASP A 44 26.24 -11.78 -48.40
N GLN A 45 27.37 -11.62 -49.10
CA GLN A 45 28.04 -10.35 -49.31
C GLN A 45 27.76 -9.84 -50.71
N ARG A 46 27.54 -8.54 -50.87
CA ARG A 46 28.11 -7.76 -52.00
C ARG A 46 27.99 -6.25 -51.77
N ALA A 47 29.11 -5.58 -51.97
CA ALA A 47 29.22 -4.13 -52.03
C ALA A 47 28.71 -3.57 -53.38
N VAL A 48 28.53 -2.24 -53.48
CA VAL A 48 29.24 -1.36 -54.44
C VAL A 48 28.66 0.08 -54.45
N SER A 49 29.55 1.06 -54.28
CA SER A 49 29.55 2.50 -54.70
C SER A 49 28.41 3.50 -54.39
N ASP A 50 28.83 4.64 -53.84
CA ASP A 50 28.29 6.01 -53.97
C ASP A 50 28.14 6.51 -55.45
N PRO A 51 27.72 7.77 -55.74
CA PRO A 51 26.55 8.53 -55.25
C PRO A 51 25.79 9.28 -56.40
N VAL A 52 24.51 9.67 -56.23
CA VAL A 52 23.87 10.79 -56.99
C VAL A 52 22.82 11.51 -56.12
N ALA A 53 22.62 12.81 -56.38
CA ALA A 53 21.83 13.76 -55.60
C ALA A 53 20.40 14.03 -56.14
N ALA A 54 19.74 15.04 -55.54
CA ALA A 54 18.45 15.68 -55.88
C ALA A 54 17.15 14.93 -55.46
N ALA A 55 16.03 15.59 -55.13
CA ALA A 55 15.75 16.96 -54.67
C ALA A 55 14.27 17.07 -54.21
N ASN A 56 13.93 18.16 -53.52
CA ASN A 56 12.58 18.72 -53.29
C ASN A 56 11.61 18.04 -52.28
N GLU A 57 11.32 18.80 -51.22
CA GLU A 57 10.01 18.90 -50.53
C GLU A 57 9.00 19.71 -51.41
N PRO A 58 7.80 20.08 -50.92
CA PRO A 58 6.67 19.24 -50.53
C PRO A 58 5.37 19.66 -51.28
N GLU A 59 4.26 18.93 -51.10
CA GLU A 59 2.93 19.43 -51.47
C GLU A 59 1.93 19.30 -50.31
N GLN A 60 1.20 20.39 -50.06
CA GLN A 60 0.03 20.48 -49.17
C GLN A 60 -1.23 20.09 -49.96
N LEU A 61 -2.34 19.79 -49.27
CA LEU A 61 -3.69 20.27 -49.61
C LEU A 61 -4.76 19.77 -48.60
N ASP A 62 -5.14 20.67 -47.69
CA ASP A 62 -6.51 21.11 -47.37
C ASP A 62 -7.63 20.09 -47.02
N SER A 63 -8.85 20.63 -46.88
CA SER A 63 -9.73 20.36 -45.73
C SER A 63 -11.23 20.19 -46.08
N GLU A 64 -12.02 19.89 -45.05
CA GLU A 64 -13.49 19.94 -44.97
C GLU A 64 -14.33 18.90 -45.73
N SER A 65 -15.03 18.06 -44.97
CA SER A 65 -16.50 18.13 -44.90
C SER A 65 -17.03 17.26 -43.75
N VAL A 66 -18.05 17.77 -43.05
CA VAL A 66 -18.84 17.06 -42.04
C VAL A 66 -20.26 16.97 -42.57
N ASP A 67 -20.92 15.83 -42.39
CA ASP A 67 -22.38 15.83 -42.20
C ASP A 67 -22.80 14.68 -41.26
N PRO A 68 -23.64 14.91 -40.23
CA PRO A 68 -24.01 13.89 -39.27
C PRO A 68 -25.44 13.37 -39.49
N THR A 69 -25.65 12.05 -39.49
CA THR A 69 -26.90 11.39 -39.04
C THR A 69 -26.79 9.88 -39.16
N LEU A 70 -26.95 9.16 -38.05
CA LEU A 70 -28.04 8.19 -37.86
C LEU A 70 -27.98 7.68 -36.41
N ALA A 71 -29.03 8.00 -35.64
CA ALA A 71 -29.30 7.33 -34.38
C ALA A 71 -30.26 6.16 -34.63
N GLU A 72 -30.34 5.26 -33.65
CA GLU A 72 -31.38 4.22 -33.46
C GLU A 72 -31.48 3.10 -34.52
N ARG A 73 -31.13 1.87 -34.08
CA ARG A 73 -32.13 0.80 -33.96
C ARG A 73 -31.68 -0.33 -33.02
N THR A 74 -32.67 -1.02 -32.49
CA THR A 74 -32.66 -1.82 -31.26
C THR A 74 -32.35 -3.31 -31.49
N GLU A 75 -31.97 -3.98 -30.39
CA GLU A 75 -32.27 -5.39 -30.00
C GLU A 75 -32.54 -6.43 -31.09
N SER A 76 -31.78 -7.54 -31.08
CA SER A 76 -32.26 -8.80 -30.45
C SER A 76 -31.38 -10.04 -30.78
N GLN A 77 -31.16 -10.87 -29.76
CA GLN A 77 -31.11 -12.35 -29.76
C GLN A 77 -29.93 -13.18 -30.34
N ASP A 78 -29.44 -14.03 -29.42
CA ASP A 78 -29.20 -15.48 -29.50
C ASP A 78 -27.98 -16.06 -30.27
N ASP A 79 -27.03 -16.54 -29.45
CA ASP A 79 -26.42 -17.89 -29.40
C ASP A 79 -25.89 -18.65 -30.64
N GLU A 80 -24.84 -19.44 -30.35
CA GLU A 80 -24.26 -20.55 -31.13
C GLU A 80 -23.67 -20.29 -32.54
N ALA A 81 -22.34 -20.11 -32.61
CA ALA A 81 -21.51 -20.71 -33.67
C ALA A 81 -20.00 -20.73 -33.34
N MET A 82 -19.49 -21.82 -32.73
CA MET A 82 -18.06 -22.14 -32.82
C MET A 82 -17.72 -22.74 -34.19
N ALA A 83 -17.36 -21.91 -35.18
CA ALA A 83 -16.72 -22.41 -36.41
C ALA A 83 -15.86 -21.37 -37.14
N GLN A 84 -14.55 -21.65 -37.19
CA GLN A 84 -13.62 -21.30 -38.29
C GLN A 84 -13.41 -19.82 -38.64
N VAL A 85 -12.38 -19.21 -38.04
CA VAL A 85 -11.67 -18.06 -38.64
C VAL A 85 -10.39 -18.57 -39.33
N PRO A 86 -10.18 -18.35 -40.64
CA PRO A 86 -8.96 -18.77 -41.31
C PRO A 86 -7.76 -17.91 -40.86
N GLY A 87 -6.62 -18.56 -40.63
CA GLY A 87 -5.46 -17.95 -39.95
C GLY A 87 -4.88 -16.73 -40.67
N ARG A 88 -5.09 -15.55 -40.08
CA ARG A 88 -4.36 -14.32 -40.44
C ARG A 88 -3.08 -14.26 -39.63
N ARG A 89 -1.92 -14.17 -40.29
CA ARG A 89 -0.60 -14.06 -39.64
C ARG A 89 -0.60 -12.89 -38.65
N VAL A 90 -0.29 -13.16 -37.39
CA VAL A 90 -0.12 -12.13 -36.36
C VAL A 90 1.21 -11.42 -36.60
N GLN A 91 1.16 -10.26 -37.25
CA GLN A 91 2.11 -9.18 -36.93
C GLN A 91 1.78 -8.72 -35.50
N GLY A 92 2.79 -8.47 -34.68
CA GLY A 92 2.66 -8.31 -33.22
C GLY A 92 1.48 -7.43 -32.80
N GLY A 93 0.40 -8.08 -32.39
CA GLY A 93 -0.87 -7.42 -32.06
C GLY A 93 -0.96 -7.16 -30.56
N SER A 94 -1.08 -5.90 -30.18
CA SER A 94 -1.44 -5.53 -28.82
C SER A 94 -2.90 -5.91 -28.55
N VAL A 95 -3.11 -6.89 -27.66
CA VAL A 95 -4.44 -7.27 -27.20
C VAL A 95 -4.84 -6.32 -26.08
N ARG A 96 -5.90 -5.53 -26.28
CA ARG A 96 -6.44 -4.65 -25.23
C ARG A 96 -7.27 -5.49 -24.26
N VAL A 97 -6.75 -5.70 -23.06
CA VAL A 97 -7.42 -6.41 -21.96
C VAL A 97 -8.02 -5.40 -20.97
N GLU A 98 -9.22 -5.68 -20.47
CA GLU A 98 -9.84 -4.92 -19.38
C GLU A 98 -9.06 -5.15 -18.08
N THR A 99 -8.77 -4.09 -17.32
CA THR A 99 -8.00 -4.19 -16.06
C THR A 99 -8.62 -5.19 -15.09
N GLU A 100 -9.94 -5.17 -14.92
CA GLU A 100 -10.69 -6.08 -14.05
C GLU A 100 -10.48 -7.58 -14.36
N ARG A 101 -10.10 -7.93 -15.60
CA ARG A 101 -9.75 -9.33 -15.95
C ARG A 101 -8.34 -9.69 -15.48
N LEU A 102 -7.39 -8.76 -15.62
CA LEU A 102 -6.04 -8.92 -15.05
C LEU A 102 -6.13 -8.97 -13.53
N ASP A 103 -6.94 -8.12 -12.91
CA ASP A 103 -7.11 -8.04 -11.45
C ASP A 103 -7.71 -9.35 -10.89
N ARG A 104 -8.68 -9.96 -11.60
CA ARG A 104 -9.20 -11.30 -11.27
C ARG A 104 -8.14 -12.40 -11.41
N LEU A 105 -7.36 -12.39 -12.49
CA LEU A 105 -6.24 -13.34 -12.66
C LEU A 105 -5.20 -13.17 -11.54
N MET A 106 -4.90 -11.93 -11.12
CA MET A 106 -4.02 -11.68 -9.97
C MET A 106 -4.60 -12.21 -8.67
N GLY A 107 -5.91 -12.09 -8.46
CA GLY A 107 -6.60 -12.70 -7.32
C GLY A 107 -6.36 -14.21 -7.26
N TYR A 108 -6.57 -14.92 -8.37
CA TYR A 108 -6.29 -16.35 -8.45
C TYR A 108 -4.81 -16.69 -8.25
N THR A 109 -3.87 -15.90 -8.79
CA THR A 109 -2.43 -16.11 -8.52
C THR A 109 -2.09 -15.91 -7.05
N GLY A 110 -2.69 -14.93 -6.37
CA GLY A 110 -2.57 -14.74 -4.93
C GLY A 110 -3.13 -15.92 -4.12
N GLU A 111 -4.30 -16.44 -4.50
CA GLU A 111 -4.87 -17.66 -3.91
C GLU A 111 -3.99 -18.90 -4.13
N LEU A 112 -3.37 -19.02 -5.31
CA LEU A 112 -2.42 -20.09 -5.61
C LEU A 112 -1.15 -19.99 -4.76
N LEU A 113 -0.58 -18.80 -4.57
CA LEU A 113 0.55 -18.56 -3.67
C LEU A 113 0.22 -18.93 -2.22
N ILE A 114 -0.95 -18.48 -1.71
CA ILE A 114 -1.42 -18.82 -0.36
C ILE A 114 -1.66 -20.34 -0.22
N THR A 115 -2.22 -20.97 -1.23
CA THR A 115 -2.50 -22.42 -1.26
C THR A 115 -1.21 -23.25 -1.34
N HIS A 116 -0.23 -22.80 -2.12
CA HIS A 116 1.09 -23.42 -2.21
C HIS A 116 1.83 -23.32 -0.87
N ALA A 117 1.83 -22.14 -0.26
CA ALA A 117 2.43 -21.94 1.06
C ALA A 117 1.73 -22.81 2.13
N ARG A 118 0.40 -22.95 2.08
CA ARG A 118 -0.37 -23.89 2.91
C ARG A 118 0.09 -25.34 2.74
N GLN A 119 0.28 -25.78 1.50
CA GLN A 119 0.75 -27.13 1.21
C GLN A 119 2.19 -27.34 1.72
N ARG A 120 3.07 -26.35 1.61
CA ARG A 120 4.42 -26.38 2.15
C ARG A 120 4.45 -26.50 3.67
N ALA A 121 3.72 -25.64 4.38
CA ALA A 121 3.61 -25.69 5.84
C ALA A 121 3.03 -27.04 6.33
N ARG A 122 2.12 -27.64 5.54
CA ARG A 122 1.59 -28.99 5.79
C ARG A 122 2.64 -30.08 5.60
N ASN A 123 3.48 -30.01 4.56
CA ASN A 123 4.58 -30.95 4.34
C ASN A 123 5.66 -30.84 5.44
N GLU A 124 5.96 -29.63 5.93
CA GLU A 124 6.86 -29.43 7.07
C GLU A 124 6.33 -30.12 8.34
N ARG A 125 5.01 -30.07 8.60
CA ARG A 125 4.36 -30.86 9.68
C ARG A 125 4.43 -32.37 9.45
N TYR A 126 4.27 -32.86 8.22
CA TYR A 126 4.47 -34.27 7.90
C TYR A 126 5.91 -34.72 8.14
N SER A 127 6.89 -33.88 7.79
CA SER A 127 8.33 -34.13 8.01
C SER A 127 8.62 -34.25 9.52
N ALA A 128 8.10 -33.32 10.33
CA ALA A 128 8.22 -33.39 11.79
C ALA A 128 7.54 -34.63 12.39
N PHE A 129 6.35 -35.01 11.89
CA PHE A 129 5.68 -36.24 12.31
C PHE A 129 6.49 -37.50 11.96
N ALA A 130 7.07 -37.58 10.75
CA ALA A 130 7.91 -38.70 10.35
C ALA A 130 9.18 -38.81 11.21
N GLU A 131 9.78 -37.69 11.62
CA GLU A 131 10.89 -37.68 12.56
C GLU A 131 10.48 -38.15 13.97
N ALA A 132 9.36 -37.66 14.50
CA ALA A 132 8.80 -38.13 15.77
C ALA A 132 8.47 -39.64 15.74
N PHE A 133 7.88 -40.12 14.63
CA PHE A 133 7.58 -41.53 14.41
C PHE A 133 8.85 -42.40 14.40
N ARG A 134 9.90 -41.97 13.69
CA ARG A 134 11.23 -42.64 13.71
C ARG A 134 11.89 -42.57 15.09
N SER A 135 11.65 -41.51 15.86
CA SER A 135 12.14 -41.41 17.25
C SER A 135 11.45 -42.45 18.15
N ALA A 136 10.12 -42.55 18.10
CA ALA A 136 9.36 -43.55 18.84
C ALA A 136 9.69 -44.99 18.40
N GLN A 137 9.82 -45.22 17.09
CA GLN A 137 10.20 -46.53 16.54
C GLN A 137 11.55 -47.02 17.10
N ARG A 138 12.54 -46.15 17.25
CA ARG A 138 13.86 -46.49 17.81
C ARG A 138 13.82 -46.90 19.29
N GLN A 139 12.71 -46.67 19.99
CA GLN A 139 12.53 -47.06 21.40
C GLN A 139 11.84 -48.43 21.56
N LEU A 140 11.32 -49.02 20.48
CA LEU A 140 10.63 -50.31 20.51
C LEU A 140 11.59 -51.51 20.42
N PRO A 141 11.19 -52.73 20.81
CA PRO A 141 11.97 -53.95 20.61
C PRO A 141 12.29 -54.23 19.14
N LEU A 142 13.46 -54.81 18.88
CA LEU A 142 13.99 -55.11 17.54
C LEU A 142 13.03 -55.90 16.62
N GLU A 143 12.20 -56.78 17.19
CA GLU A 143 11.22 -57.57 16.43
C GLU A 143 10.09 -56.69 15.86
N GLU A 144 9.65 -55.67 16.61
CA GLU A 144 8.60 -54.74 16.18
C GLU A 144 9.14 -53.63 15.25
N GLN A 145 10.41 -53.23 15.44
CA GLN A 145 11.09 -52.25 14.60
C GLN A 145 11.07 -52.61 13.11
N ALA A 146 11.22 -53.90 12.76
CA ALA A 146 11.34 -54.36 11.37
C ALA A 146 10.06 -54.15 10.53
N THR A 147 8.88 -54.20 11.17
CA THR A 147 7.59 -53.96 10.51
C THR A 147 7.36 -52.45 10.34
N LEU A 148 7.59 -51.68 11.40
CA LEU A 148 7.44 -50.22 11.39
C LEU A 148 8.46 -49.54 10.46
N SER A 149 9.65 -50.13 10.26
CA SER A 149 10.67 -49.58 9.35
C SER A 149 10.24 -49.53 7.89
N ARG A 150 9.33 -50.42 7.46
CA ARG A 150 8.76 -50.36 6.10
C ARG A 150 7.77 -49.21 5.97
N LEU A 151 6.93 -48.99 6.98
CA LEU A 151 6.00 -47.86 7.04
C LEU A 151 6.74 -46.51 7.15
N ALA A 152 7.78 -46.42 7.98
CA ALA A 152 8.63 -45.23 8.08
C ALA A 152 9.24 -44.87 6.71
N LYS A 153 9.81 -45.87 6.01
CA LYS A 153 10.37 -45.65 4.68
C LYS A 153 9.31 -45.23 3.65
N GLN A 154 8.13 -45.85 3.65
CA GLN A 154 7.04 -45.46 2.75
C GLN A 154 6.55 -44.03 3.02
N LEU A 155 6.54 -43.60 4.29
CA LEU A 155 6.22 -42.23 4.68
C LEU A 155 7.30 -41.24 4.20
N ASP A 156 8.59 -41.58 4.37
CA ASP A 156 9.71 -40.78 3.85
C ASP A 156 9.68 -40.65 2.32
N ASP A 157 9.44 -41.74 1.60
CA ASP A 157 9.33 -41.77 0.13
C ASP A 157 8.15 -40.88 -0.36
N LEU A 158 7.00 -40.90 0.35
CA LEU A 158 5.85 -40.04 0.07
C LEU A 158 6.11 -38.56 0.36
N ILE A 159 6.74 -38.23 1.51
CA ILE A 159 7.09 -36.86 1.86
C ILE A 159 8.07 -36.28 0.85
N LEU A 160 9.07 -37.05 0.42
CA LEU A 160 10.04 -36.63 -0.58
C LEU A 160 9.40 -36.39 -1.97
N ALA A 161 8.42 -37.21 -2.35
CA ALA A 161 7.65 -37.01 -3.58
C ALA A 161 6.82 -35.71 -3.52
N ASP A 162 6.03 -35.50 -2.46
CA ASP A 162 5.24 -34.29 -2.24
C ASP A 162 6.14 -33.04 -2.15
N GLN A 163 7.32 -33.12 -1.54
CA GLN A 163 8.32 -32.03 -1.55
C GLN A 163 8.83 -31.69 -2.96
N LYS A 164 9.01 -32.69 -3.82
CA LYS A 164 9.48 -32.48 -5.20
C LYS A 164 8.38 -31.82 -6.04
N GLU A 165 7.14 -32.28 -5.92
CA GLU A 165 5.98 -31.67 -6.59
C GLU A 165 5.73 -30.24 -6.09
N LEU A 166 5.79 -30.02 -4.77
CA LEU A 166 5.72 -28.71 -4.14
C LEU A 166 6.75 -27.73 -4.70
N ARG A 167 8.02 -28.14 -4.87
CA ARG A 167 9.04 -27.25 -5.46
C ARG A 167 8.69 -26.90 -6.91
N GLY A 168 8.28 -27.88 -7.72
CA GLY A 168 7.87 -27.66 -9.10
C GLY A 168 6.67 -26.72 -9.22
N PHE A 169 5.65 -26.90 -8.38
CA PHE A 169 4.47 -26.02 -8.34
C PHE A 169 4.82 -24.60 -7.85
N GLY A 170 5.76 -24.47 -6.92
CA GLY A 170 6.27 -23.18 -6.46
C GLY A 170 6.88 -22.36 -7.61
N TYR A 171 7.83 -22.95 -8.35
CA TYR A 171 8.43 -22.29 -9.51
C TYR A 171 7.40 -21.87 -10.55
N LEU A 172 6.42 -22.74 -10.88
CA LEU A 172 5.35 -22.39 -11.83
C LEU A 172 4.46 -21.25 -11.31
N THR A 173 4.20 -21.20 -10.00
CA THR A 173 3.38 -20.14 -9.40
C THR A 173 4.12 -18.80 -9.41
N GLU A 174 5.42 -18.80 -9.06
CA GLU A 174 6.30 -17.62 -9.16
C GLU A 174 6.47 -17.13 -10.61
N GLU A 175 6.57 -18.05 -11.58
CA GLU A 175 6.67 -17.72 -13.01
C GLU A 175 5.37 -17.10 -13.55
N ILE A 176 4.20 -17.66 -13.19
CA ILE A 176 2.89 -17.08 -13.52
C ILE A 176 2.72 -15.70 -12.87
N GLU A 177 3.12 -15.54 -11.61
CA GLU A 177 3.07 -14.26 -10.90
C GLU A 177 3.96 -13.21 -11.56
N SER A 178 5.20 -13.56 -11.92
CA SER A 178 6.12 -12.68 -12.63
C SER A 178 5.60 -12.31 -14.03
N ALA A 179 5.09 -13.26 -14.80
CA ALA A 179 4.51 -13.00 -16.11
C ALA A 179 3.27 -12.08 -16.02
N MET A 180 2.41 -12.30 -15.04
CA MET A 180 1.23 -11.47 -14.81
C MET A 180 1.59 -10.05 -14.34
N LYS A 181 2.61 -9.89 -13.47
CA LYS A 181 3.20 -8.58 -13.13
C LYS A 181 3.63 -7.84 -14.40
N GLN A 182 4.42 -8.50 -15.27
CA GLN A 182 4.90 -7.93 -16.54
C GLN A 182 3.78 -7.46 -17.47
N VAL A 183 2.68 -8.21 -17.60
CA VAL A 183 1.53 -7.84 -18.45
C VAL A 183 0.84 -6.53 -18.02
N ARG A 184 0.97 -6.13 -16.74
CA ARG A 184 0.40 -4.88 -16.21
C ARG A 184 1.39 -3.69 -16.22
N MET A 185 2.65 -3.91 -16.59
CA MET A 185 3.67 -2.86 -16.57
C MET A 185 3.41 -1.83 -17.67
N VAL A 186 3.58 -0.55 -17.34
CA VAL A 186 3.43 0.59 -18.24
C VAL A 186 4.69 1.44 -18.16
N PRO A 187 5.30 1.83 -19.30
CA PRO A 187 6.46 2.73 -19.29
C PRO A 187 6.16 4.07 -18.62
N LEU A 188 7.00 4.45 -17.65
CA LEU A 188 6.93 5.73 -16.95
C LEU A 188 7.06 6.93 -17.91
N ALA A 189 7.75 6.74 -19.04
CA ALA A 189 7.81 7.69 -20.13
C ALA A 189 6.41 8.14 -20.65
N GLY A 190 5.38 7.31 -20.52
CA GLY A 190 4.02 7.60 -20.98
C GLY A 190 3.36 8.80 -20.29
N VAL A 191 3.67 9.09 -19.02
CA VAL A 191 3.09 10.22 -18.28
C VAL A 191 3.88 11.53 -18.39
N VAL A 192 5.08 11.50 -18.96
CA VAL A 192 5.97 12.68 -19.09
C VAL A 192 5.32 13.81 -19.89
N ALA A 193 4.53 13.47 -20.93
CA ALA A 193 3.78 14.45 -21.71
C ALA A 193 2.74 15.20 -20.86
N GLN A 194 2.10 14.52 -19.90
CA GLN A 194 1.14 15.12 -18.98
C GLN A 194 1.83 16.04 -17.96
N TRP A 195 2.94 15.61 -17.36
CA TRP A 195 3.72 16.45 -16.43
C TRP A 195 4.22 17.73 -17.09
N ARG A 196 4.68 17.66 -18.35
CA ARG A 196 5.06 18.82 -19.16
C ARG A 196 3.88 19.76 -19.46
N ARG A 197 2.66 19.24 -19.59
CA ARG A 197 1.45 20.06 -19.77
C ARG A 197 1.13 20.83 -18.49
N ILE A 198 1.10 20.12 -17.36
CA ILE A 198 0.69 20.66 -16.05
C ILE A 198 1.69 21.67 -15.51
N THR A 199 2.99 21.44 -15.70
CA THR A 199 4.03 22.42 -15.32
C THR A 199 3.88 23.73 -16.12
N ARG A 200 3.45 23.64 -17.40
CA ARG A 200 3.20 24.80 -18.26
C ARG A 200 1.91 25.53 -17.87
N GLU A 201 0.84 24.79 -17.59
CA GLU A 201 -0.43 25.33 -17.07
C GLU A 201 -0.18 26.12 -15.77
N ALA A 202 0.51 25.52 -14.79
CA ALA A 202 0.86 26.18 -13.53
C ALA A 202 1.81 27.38 -13.71
N ALA A 203 2.74 27.31 -14.67
CA ALA A 203 3.66 28.42 -14.95
C ALA A 203 2.91 29.62 -15.57
N GLN A 204 1.95 29.37 -16.46
CA GLN A 204 1.09 30.40 -17.03
C GLN A 204 0.17 31.03 -15.96
N GLU A 205 -0.45 30.21 -15.12
CA GLU A 205 -1.31 30.63 -14.01
C GLU A 205 -0.57 31.52 -12.99
N CYS A 206 0.71 31.24 -12.75
CA CYS A 206 1.56 31.99 -11.82
C CYS A 206 2.37 33.14 -12.48
N GLU A 207 2.19 33.41 -13.78
CA GLU A 207 2.99 34.38 -14.57
C GLU A 207 4.52 34.14 -14.53
N LYS A 208 4.94 32.87 -14.48
CA LYS A 208 6.35 32.44 -14.40
C LYS A 208 6.81 31.79 -15.71
N SER A 209 8.13 31.79 -15.93
CA SER A 209 8.75 31.07 -17.04
C SER A 209 9.56 29.90 -16.50
N VAL A 210 9.13 28.67 -16.81
CA VAL A 210 9.72 27.43 -16.28
C VAL A 210 9.96 26.42 -17.41
N VAL A 211 11.07 25.70 -17.36
CA VAL A 211 11.36 24.52 -18.20
C VAL A 211 11.32 23.27 -17.32
N LEU A 212 10.63 22.23 -17.81
CA LEU A 212 10.61 20.90 -17.19
C LEU A 212 11.53 19.94 -17.95
N ASP A 213 12.66 19.61 -17.33
CA ASP A 213 13.52 18.51 -17.76
C ASP A 213 13.06 17.22 -17.07
N VAL A 214 13.07 16.11 -17.81
CA VAL A 214 12.59 14.82 -17.30
C VAL A 214 13.50 13.71 -17.83
N ASP A 215 14.13 12.99 -16.90
CA ASP A 215 14.91 11.79 -17.17
C ASP A 215 14.35 10.61 -16.36
N VAL A 216 13.53 9.79 -17.03
CA VAL A 216 12.88 8.61 -16.44
C VAL A 216 13.43 7.27 -16.97
N GLY A 217 14.47 7.33 -17.81
CA GLY A 217 15.04 6.16 -18.49
C GLY A 217 13.98 5.29 -19.20
N SER A 218 14.20 3.97 -19.17
CA SER A 218 13.26 2.95 -19.66
C SER A 218 12.54 2.24 -18.51
N ILE A 219 12.21 2.96 -17.43
CA ILE A 219 11.56 2.38 -16.26
C ILE A 219 10.08 2.13 -16.57
N GLU A 220 9.58 0.95 -16.21
CA GLU A 220 8.17 0.58 -16.27
C GLU A 220 7.63 0.38 -14.86
N LEU A 221 6.35 0.70 -14.61
CA LEU A 221 5.68 0.51 -13.32
C LEU A 221 4.35 -0.20 -13.51
N ASP A 222 3.88 -0.91 -12.48
CA ASP A 222 2.49 -1.38 -12.41
C ASP A 222 1.54 -0.20 -12.63
N LYS A 223 0.58 -0.37 -13.56
CA LYS A 223 -0.41 0.66 -13.90
C LYS A 223 -1.07 1.30 -12.68
N HIS A 224 -1.41 0.54 -11.64
CA HIS A 224 -2.07 1.09 -10.45
C HIS A 224 -1.15 2.03 -9.66
N VAL A 225 0.14 1.70 -9.55
CA VAL A 225 1.15 2.58 -8.93
C VAL A 225 1.31 3.85 -9.76
N LEU A 226 1.36 3.73 -11.08
CA LEU A 226 1.50 4.86 -12.00
C LEU A 226 0.28 5.80 -11.96
N ASP A 227 -0.94 5.24 -11.97
CA ASP A 227 -2.19 5.99 -11.88
C ASP A 227 -2.33 6.69 -10.52
N ALA A 228 -1.90 6.06 -9.42
CA ALA A 228 -1.92 6.65 -8.08
C ALA A 228 -0.83 7.72 -7.86
N LEU A 229 0.37 7.55 -8.44
CA LEU A 229 1.46 8.54 -8.40
C LEU A 229 1.13 9.85 -9.12
N ARG A 230 0.13 9.83 -10.00
CA ARG A 230 -0.26 10.97 -10.82
C ARG A 230 -0.58 12.21 -9.98
N ASP A 231 -1.45 12.08 -8.98
CA ASP A 231 -1.87 13.19 -8.12
C ASP A 231 -0.74 13.75 -7.23
N PRO A 232 0.05 12.92 -6.51
CA PRO A 232 1.27 13.34 -5.82
C PRO A 232 2.22 14.17 -6.67
N ILE A 233 2.59 13.67 -7.86
CA ILE A 233 3.58 14.34 -8.72
C ILE A 233 3.00 15.63 -9.30
N MET A 234 1.71 15.66 -9.69
CA MET A 234 1.04 16.89 -10.11
C MET A 234 1.06 17.96 -9.02
N HIS A 235 0.89 17.58 -7.75
CA HIS A 235 0.93 18.50 -6.62
C HIS A 235 2.35 19.03 -6.34
N VAL A 236 3.35 18.15 -6.30
CA VAL A 236 4.76 18.54 -6.11
C VAL A 236 5.23 19.49 -7.23
N LEU A 237 4.89 19.21 -8.49
CA LEU A 237 5.22 20.08 -9.62
C LEU A 237 4.52 21.44 -9.54
N ARG A 238 3.24 21.48 -9.15
CA ARG A 238 2.53 22.76 -8.93
C ARG A 238 3.20 23.57 -7.82
N ASN A 239 3.62 22.94 -6.72
CA ASN A 239 4.30 23.64 -5.62
C ASN A 239 5.69 24.16 -6.02
N ALA A 240 6.47 23.37 -6.77
CA ALA A 240 7.75 23.80 -7.33
C ALA A 240 7.60 25.06 -8.20
N VAL A 241 6.55 25.13 -9.03
CA VAL A 241 6.27 26.31 -9.86
C VAL A 241 5.67 27.47 -9.06
N ALA A 242 4.64 27.24 -8.25
CA ALA A 242 3.89 28.28 -7.55
C ALA A 242 4.69 28.93 -6.41
N HIS A 243 5.44 28.15 -5.65
CA HIS A 243 6.15 28.60 -4.44
C HIS A 243 7.67 28.53 -4.54
N GLY A 244 8.23 27.48 -5.17
CA GLY A 244 9.67 27.30 -5.33
C GLY A 244 10.31 28.35 -6.26
N VAL A 245 10.01 28.27 -7.56
CA VAL A 245 10.60 29.13 -8.60
C VAL A 245 10.16 30.58 -8.43
N GLU A 246 11.09 31.52 -8.54
CA GLU A 246 10.85 32.95 -8.42
C GLU A 246 10.34 33.57 -9.75
N SER A 247 9.78 34.77 -9.72
CA SER A 247 9.32 35.44 -10.95
C SER A 247 10.52 35.80 -11.85
N PRO A 248 10.35 35.97 -13.18
CA PRO A 248 11.47 36.31 -14.07
C PRO A 248 12.23 37.58 -13.65
N THR A 249 11.52 38.56 -13.07
CA THR A 249 12.11 39.80 -12.55
C THR A 249 12.83 39.59 -11.22
N GLU A 250 12.30 38.77 -10.31
CA GLU A 250 12.97 38.39 -9.05
C GLU A 250 14.27 37.60 -9.36
N ARG A 251 14.21 36.65 -10.30
CA ARG A 251 15.38 35.85 -10.75
C ARG A 251 16.49 36.71 -11.33
N GLN A 252 16.16 37.66 -12.22
CA GLN A 252 17.14 38.60 -12.76
C GLN A 252 17.83 39.45 -11.67
N ARG A 253 17.09 39.88 -10.64
CA ARG A 253 17.65 40.63 -9.49
C ARG A 253 18.57 39.75 -8.62
N LEU A 254 18.31 38.45 -8.58
CA LEU A 254 19.15 37.45 -7.90
C LEU A 254 20.29 36.90 -8.77
N GLY A 255 20.47 37.40 -10.00
CA GLY A 255 21.49 36.90 -10.94
C GLY A 255 21.21 35.51 -11.52
N LYS A 256 20.01 34.96 -11.32
CA LYS A 256 19.57 33.66 -11.85
C LYS A 256 19.07 33.78 -13.30
N PRO A 257 19.12 32.70 -14.10
CA PRO A 257 18.50 32.68 -15.43
C PRO A 257 17.01 33.02 -15.36
N ALA A 258 16.50 33.83 -16.31
CA ALA A 258 15.12 34.32 -16.31
C ALA A 258 14.06 33.20 -16.49
N LYS A 259 14.46 32.05 -17.04
CA LYS A 259 13.67 30.81 -17.00
C LYS A 259 14.13 29.98 -15.79
N GLY A 260 13.19 29.60 -14.93
CA GLY A 260 13.41 28.60 -13.90
C GLY A 260 13.48 27.19 -14.47
N ARG A 261 14.09 26.29 -13.71
CA ARG A 261 14.26 24.88 -14.07
C ARG A 261 13.64 23.99 -13.01
N VAL A 262 12.81 23.05 -13.46
CA VAL A 262 12.36 21.90 -12.66
C VAL A 262 12.87 20.65 -13.36
N LEU A 263 13.42 19.72 -12.57
CA LEU A 263 13.99 18.46 -13.02
C LEU A 263 13.24 17.31 -12.33
N ILE A 264 12.80 16.33 -13.12
CA ILE A 264 12.34 15.04 -12.61
C ILE A 264 13.35 13.98 -13.03
N GLU A 265 13.93 13.27 -12.07
CA GLU A 265 14.76 12.08 -12.31
C GLU A 265 14.05 10.85 -11.74
N ALA A 266 14.04 9.74 -12.49
CA ALA A 266 13.66 8.43 -11.96
C ALA A 266 14.83 7.44 -12.05
N ARG A 267 14.98 6.65 -10.98
CA ARG A 267 16.02 5.61 -10.82
C ARG A 267 15.38 4.35 -10.24
N MET A 268 15.79 3.19 -10.71
CA MET A 268 15.37 1.90 -10.14
C MET A 268 16.34 1.47 -9.05
N ARG A 269 15.84 1.06 -7.89
CA ARG A 269 16.62 0.55 -6.76
C ARG A 269 15.97 -0.75 -6.25
N GLY A 270 16.50 -1.88 -6.67
CA GLY A 270 15.90 -3.19 -6.38
C GLY A 270 14.47 -3.27 -6.92
N ALA A 271 13.51 -3.57 -6.04
CA ALA A 271 12.08 -3.64 -6.37
C ALA A 271 11.32 -2.31 -6.17
N GLN A 272 12.04 -1.19 -6.03
CA GLN A 272 11.47 0.15 -5.86
C GLN A 272 11.88 1.09 -7.00
N VAL A 273 11.00 2.06 -7.29
CA VAL A 273 11.29 3.20 -8.17
C VAL A 273 11.40 4.45 -7.31
N GLU A 274 12.54 5.13 -7.45
CA GLU A 274 12.86 6.39 -6.79
C GLU A 274 12.67 7.53 -7.79
N LEU A 275 11.79 8.47 -7.46
CA LEU A 275 11.41 9.64 -8.24
C LEU A 275 11.85 10.89 -7.49
N THR A 276 12.83 11.63 -8.01
CA THR A 276 13.31 12.89 -7.43
C THR A 276 12.80 14.07 -8.25
N VAL A 277 12.17 15.04 -7.60
CA VAL A 277 11.67 16.28 -8.22
C VAL A 277 12.39 17.47 -7.58
N SER A 278 13.28 18.10 -8.33
CA SER A 278 14.11 19.23 -7.90
C SER A 278 13.76 20.51 -8.64
N ASP A 279 13.84 21.67 -7.97
CA ASP A 279 13.76 23.00 -8.59
C ASP A 279 15.01 23.85 -8.33
N ASP A 280 15.23 24.87 -9.16
CA ASP A 280 16.29 25.87 -9.03
C ASP A 280 15.83 27.19 -8.37
N GLY A 281 14.71 27.13 -7.64
CA GLY A 281 14.03 28.26 -7.04
C GLY A 281 14.63 28.73 -5.71
N ARG A 282 13.80 29.34 -4.86
CA ARG A 282 14.23 29.93 -3.58
C ARG A 282 14.58 28.89 -2.49
N GLY A 283 14.25 27.62 -2.72
CA GLY A 283 14.41 26.54 -1.75
C GLY A 283 13.46 26.63 -0.55
N LEU A 284 13.69 25.76 0.44
CA LEU A 284 12.88 25.68 1.66
C LEU A 284 13.57 26.41 2.82
N ASP A 285 12.92 27.48 3.31
CA ASP A 285 13.33 28.26 4.48
C ASP A 285 12.84 27.59 5.76
N ALA A 286 13.74 26.82 6.39
CA ALA A 286 13.49 26.17 7.67
C ALA A 286 13.21 27.16 8.81
N GLY A 287 13.71 28.41 8.74
CA GLY A 287 13.41 29.44 9.72
C GLY A 287 11.95 29.93 9.66
N ILE A 288 11.38 30.06 8.45
CA ILE A 288 9.95 30.35 8.27
C ILE A 288 9.10 29.17 8.72
N ILE A 289 9.47 27.94 8.31
CA ILE A 289 8.73 26.71 8.66
C ILE A 289 8.72 26.49 10.18
N GLY A 290 9.89 26.60 10.82
CA GLY A 290 10.03 26.48 12.27
C GLY A 290 9.21 27.51 13.05
N ARG A 291 9.26 28.80 12.66
CA ARG A 291 8.42 29.83 13.29
C ARG A 291 6.93 29.51 13.18
N LYS A 292 6.46 29.03 12.02
CA LYS A 292 5.05 28.62 11.83
C LYS A 292 4.67 27.36 12.62
N ALA A 293 5.59 26.41 12.78
CA ALA A 293 5.40 25.25 13.66
C ALA A 293 5.27 25.68 15.14
N GLN A 294 6.10 26.65 15.56
CA GLN A 294 6.03 27.24 16.91
C GLN A 294 4.73 28.02 17.14
N GLU A 295 4.30 28.87 16.19
CA GLU A 295 3.03 29.61 16.24
C GLU A 295 1.81 28.69 16.36
N ARG A 296 1.89 27.49 15.76
CA ARG A 296 0.86 26.44 15.82
C ARG A 296 0.99 25.50 17.03
N GLY A 297 1.96 25.72 17.92
CA GLY A 297 2.18 24.89 19.11
C GLY A 297 2.71 23.48 18.83
N MET A 298 3.24 23.22 17.62
CA MET A 298 3.80 21.91 17.25
C MET A 298 5.20 21.66 17.85
N VAL A 299 5.91 22.73 18.21
CA VAL A 299 7.27 22.68 18.77
C VAL A 299 7.51 23.91 19.67
N THR A 300 8.24 23.75 20.77
CA THR A 300 8.64 24.89 21.61
C THR A 300 9.87 25.61 21.04
N ALA A 301 10.08 26.87 21.45
CA ALA A 301 11.27 27.63 21.06
C ALA A 301 12.60 26.94 21.45
N ALA A 302 12.60 26.22 22.57
CA ALA A 302 13.77 25.49 23.05
C ALA A 302 14.07 24.26 22.16
N GLU A 303 13.06 23.44 21.87
CA GLU A 303 13.20 22.28 20.97
C GLU A 303 13.60 22.72 19.56
N LEU A 304 12.93 23.73 18.99
CA LEU A 304 13.22 24.24 17.65
C LEU A 304 14.66 24.76 17.51
N SER A 305 15.25 25.29 18.58
CA SER A 305 16.64 25.76 18.58
C SER A 305 17.70 24.65 18.54
N GLN A 306 17.30 23.39 18.82
CA GLN A 306 18.18 22.22 18.81
C GLN A 306 17.86 21.25 17.66
N MET A 307 16.73 21.41 16.97
CA MET A 307 16.35 20.57 15.84
C MET A 307 17.28 20.79 14.63
N PRO A 308 17.76 19.71 13.97
CA PRO A 308 18.45 19.81 12.70
C PRO A 308 17.50 20.31 11.60
N ARG A 309 18.06 20.92 10.55
CA ARG A 309 17.27 21.52 9.46
C ARG A 309 16.26 20.54 8.87
N GLU A 310 16.68 19.30 8.72
CA GLU A 310 15.94 18.19 8.16
C GLU A 310 14.65 17.90 8.93
N GLU A 311 14.70 17.84 10.27
CA GLU A 311 13.52 17.67 11.13
C GLU A 311 12.57 18.87 11.04
N VAL A 312 13.11 20.09 10.94
CA VAL A 312 12.27 21.28 10.75
C VAL A 312 11.54 21.26 9.40
N LEU A 313 12.11 20.64 8.37
CA LEU A 313 11.43 20.47 7.08
C LEU A 313 10.29 19.43 7.12
N GLU A 314 10.36 18.43 8.00
CA GLU A 314 9.30 17.41 8.16
C GLU A 314 7.94 18.02 8.59
N PHE A 315 7.94 19.19 9.26
CA PHE A 315 6.70 19.91 9.58
C PHE A 315 5.86 20.25 8.34
N LEU A 316 6.45 20.32 7.13
CA LEU A 316 5.69 20.51 5.90
C LEU A 316 4.69 19.38 5.61
N PHE A 317 4.95 18.15 6.10
CA PHE A 317 4.06 17.01 5.98
C PHE A 317 3.07 16.87 7.16
N ALA A 318 3.06 17.80 8.12
CA ALA A 318 2.12 17.76 9.23
C ALA A 318 0.69 18.10 8.75
N PRO A 319 -0.36 17.43 9.26
CA PRO A 319 -1.74 17.65 8.82
C PRO A 319 -2.17 19.12 8.84
N GLY A 320 -2.68 19.61 7.71
CA GLY A 320 -3.11 21.00 7.54
C GLY A 320 -2.00 22.06 7.68
N PHE A 321 -0.72 21.67 7.67
CA PHE A 321 0.40 22.61 7.69
C PHE A 321 0.56 23.28 6.32
N SER A 322 0.60 24.62 6.32
CA SER A 322 0.84 25.40 5.11
C SER A 322 1.62 26.67 5.43
N THR A 323 2.56 26.99 4.54
CA THR A 323 3.39 28.20 4.62
C THR A 323 2.71 29.42 3.97
N ALA A 324 1.55 29.27 3.33
CA ALA A 324 0.74 30.40 2.87
C ALA A 324 0.16 31.22 4.05
N THR A 325 0.03 32.53 3.88
CA THR A 325 -0.63 33.45 4.84
C THR A 325 -2.05 33.83 4.42
N ALA A 326 -2.46 33.50 3.19
CA ALA A 326 -3.83 33.65 2.69
C ALA A 326 -4.33 32.29 2.19
N VAL A 327 -5.60 31.99 2.48
CA VAL A 327 -6.31 30.90 1.82
C VAL A 327 -6.60 31.39 0.40
N SER A 328 -5.85 30.93 -0.61
CA SER A 328 -6.22 31.25 -1.99
C SER A 328 -7.42 30.40 -2.39
N GLU A 329 -8.45 31.04 -2.94
CA GLU A 329 -9.70 30.38 -3.31
C GLU A 329 -9.54 29.40 -4.49
N LEU A 330 -8.36 29.37 -5.13
CA LEU A 330 -8.06 28.53 -6.30
C LEU A 330 -7.77 27.05 -6.01
N SER A 331 -7.68 26.64 -4.74
CA SER A 331 -7.56 25.22 -4.38
C SER A 331 -8.55 24.85 -3.27
N GLY A 332 -9.82 24.73 -3.65
CA GLY A 332 -10.99 24.57 -2.78
C GLY A 332 -11.09 23.29 -1.91
N ARG A 333 -9.95 22.69 -1.52
CA ARG A 333 -9.85 21.61 -0.52
C ARG A 333 -8.67 21.74 0.45
N GLY A 334 -7.87 22.82 0.40
CA GLY A 334 -6.80 23.04 1.38
C GLY A 334 -5.71 21.96 1.37
N VAL A 335 -5.29 21.55 0.17
CA VAL A 335 -4.36 20.42 -0.04
C VAL A 335 -2.94 20.82 0.33
N GLY A 336 -2.39 20.25 1.41
CA GLY A 336 -0.98 20.40 1.79
C GLY A 336 -0.11 19.24 1.30
N MET A 337 1.17 19.25 1.72
CA MET A 337 2.10 18.15 1.45
C MET A 337 1.78 16.89 2.28
N ASP A 338 0.98 17.03 3.33
CA ASP A 338 0.35 15.94 4.08
C ASP A 338 -0.48 15.01 3.18
N VAL A 339 -1.22 15.56 2.22
CA VAL A 339 -1.98 14.78 1.23
C VAL A 339 -1.05 14.00 0.29
N VAL A 340 0.05 14.61 -0.16
CA VAL A 340 1.06 13.96 -1.00
C VAL A 340 1.69 12.77 -0.26
N ARG A 341 2.04 12.94 1.02
CA ARG A 341 2.58 11.85 1.85
C ARG A 341 1.58 10.71 1.99
N ARG A 342 0.32 11.01 2.34
CA ARG A 342 -0.75 9.99 2.46
C ARG A 342 -0.96 9.23 1.15
N GLN A 343 -1.03 9.93 0.01
CA GLN A 343 -1.24 9.29 -1.29
C GLN A 343 -0.07 8.38 -1.71
N ALA A 344 1.17 8.70 -1.33
CA ALA A 344 2.30 7.79 -1.54
C ALA A 344 2.23 6.57 -0.58
N GLN A 345 1.89 6.79 0.69
CA GLN A 345 1.72 5.72 1.68
C GLN A 345 0.59 4.75 1.31
N GLU A 346 -0.49 5.24 0.67
CA GLU A 346 -1.61 4.42 0.16
C GLU A 346 -1.19 3.38 -0.89
N VAL A 347 -0.04 3.56 -1.55
CA VAL A 347 0.56 2.58 -2.48
C VAL A 347 1.81 1.89 -1.92
N GLY A 348 2.01 1.92 -0.60
CA GLY A 348 3.19 1.33 0.05
C GLY A 348 4.49 2.06 -0.27
N GLY A 349 4.40 3.33 -0.67
CA GLY A 349 5.52 4.22 -0.93
C GLY A 349 5.69 5.30 0.13
N GLU A 350 6.65 6.18 -0.10
CA GLU A 350 7.08 7.19 0.86
C GLU A 350 7.48 8.49 0.15
N VAL A 351 7.42 9.63 0.85
CA VAL A 351 7.86 10.94 0.35
C VAL A 351 8.75 11.62 1.39
N THR A 352 9.94 12.05 0.98
CA THR A 352 10.90 12.80 1.80
C THR A 352 11.32 14.09 1.13
N ILE A 353 11.91 14.99 1.92
CA ILE A 353 12.55 16.23 1.44
C ILE A 353 14.06 16.05 1.55
N GLU A 354 14.79 16.23 0.46
CA GLU A 354 16.25 16.13 0.46
C GLU A 354 16.89 17.37 1.11
N ALA A 355 17.96 17.15 1.87
CA ALA A 355 18.70 18.24 2.53
C ALA A 355 19.39 19.19 1.53
N THR A 356 19.78 18.66 0.37
CA THR A 356 20.50 19.38 -0.69
C THR A 356 19.84 19.07 -2.03
N SER A 357 19.26 20.08 -2.67
CA SER A 357 18.77 19.98 -4.06
C SER A 357 19.94 20.04 -5.05
N ALA A 358 19.93 19.17 -6.06
CA ALA A 358 20.89 19.20 -7.16
C ALA A 358 20.87 20.52 -7.97
N LEU A 359 19.76 21.26 -7.89
CA LEU A 359 19.56 22.56 -8.55
C LEU A 359 19.62 23.77 -7.60
N GLY A 360 19.81 23.54 -6.29
CA GLY A 360 19.92 24.60 -5.28
C GLY A 360 18.60 25.19 -4.76
N GLY A 361 17.44 24.81 -5.31
CA GLY A 361 16.11 25.11 -4.76
C GLY A 361 15.62 24.03 -3.81
N ALA A 362 14.34 23.61 -3.92
CA ALA A 362 13.84 22.46 -3.17
C ALA A 362 14.12 21.14 -3.92
N SER A 363 14.03 20.01 -3.21
CA SER A 363 14.02 18.68 -3.83
C SER A 363 13.20 17.70 -2.98
N PHE A 364 12.28 17.00 -3.65
CA PHE A 364 11.37 16.02 -3.07
C PHE A 364 11.68 14.64 -3.66
N ARG A 365 11.77 13.64 -2.80
CA ARG A 365 12.14 12.27 -3.14
C ARG A 365 10.98 11.34 -2.80
N LEU A 366 10.32 10.80 -3.83
CA LEU A 366 9.27 9.81 -3.74
C LEU A 366 9.88 8.42 -3.98
N VAL A 367 9.57 7.45 -3.13
CA VAL A 367 9.98 6.04 -3.31
C VAL A 367 8.71 5.20 -3.34
N VAL A 368 8.50 4.41 -4.40
CA VAL A 368 7.33 3.52 -4.52
C VAL A 368 7.74 2.09 -4.88
N PRO A 369 6.94 1.06 -4.54
CA PRO A 369 7.15 -0.28 -5.04
C PRO A 369 6.90 -0.35 -6.56
N LEU A 370 7.62 -1.25 -7.24
CA LEU A 370 7.45 -1.51 -8.67
C LEU A 370 6.05 -2.07 -9.02
N SER A 371 5.45 -2.83 -8.11
CA SER A 371 4.10 -3.42 -8.23
C SER A 371 3.49 -3.70 -6.85
N LEU A 372 2.15 -3.67 -6.79
CA LEU A 372 1.34 -3.85 -5.56
C LEU A 372 0.96 -5.31 -5.27
N VAL A 373 1.43 -6.26 -6.09
CA VAL A 373 0.95 -7.65 -6.10
C VAL A 373 1.38 -8.47 -4.88
N SER A 374 2.60 -8.25 -4.40
CA SER A 374 3.22 -9.07 -3.35
C SER A 374 4.11 -8.21 -2.47
N ASN A 375 3.70 -7.98 -1.22
CA ASN A 375 4.57 -7.36 -0.24
C ASN A 375 5.47 -8.43 0.39
N ARG A 376 6.71 -8.08 0.72
CA ARG A 376 7.63 -8.92 1.52
C ARG A 376 7.64 -8.40 2.95
N GLY A 377 7.39 -9.28 3.91
CA GLY A 377 7.15 -8.93 5.29
C GLY A 377 7.98 -9.77 6.25
N LEU A 378 8.52 -9.12 7.28
CA LEU A 378 9.10 -9.76 8.44
C LEU A 378 7.95 -10.18 9.37
N LEU A 379 7.75 -11.49 9.52
CA LEU A 379 6.79 -12.06 10.46
C LEU A 379 7.38 -12.01 11.87
N VAL A 380 6.64 -11.38 12.78
CA VAL A 380 7.02 -11.20 14.18
C VAL A 380 5.90 -11.64 15.11
N ARG A 381 6.26 -12.19 16.27
CA ARG A 381 5.31 -12.54 17.33
C ARG A 381 5.27 -11.44 18.38
N ILE A 382 4.08 -11.09 18.84
CA ILE A 382 3.82 -10.08 19.86
C ILE A 382 2.84 -10.70 20.86
N GLY A 383 3.36 -11.18 21.99
CA GLY A 383 2.56 -12.00 22.91
C GLY A 383 2.05 -13.26 22.20
N GLU A 384 0.73 -13.44 22.14
CA GLU A 384 0.07 -14.53 21.40
C GLU A 384 -0.25 -14.19 19.93
N ALA A 385 -0.19 -12.91 19.54
CA ALA A 385 -0.51 -12.46 18.19
C ALA A 385 0.68 -12.55 17.23
N THR A 386 0.38 -12.73 15.95
CA THR A 386 1.37 -12.59 14.86
C THR A 386 1.15 -11.26 14.14
N ALA A 387 2.23 -10.62 13.74
CA ALA A 387 2.20 -9.39 12.96
C ALA A 387 3.24 -9.42 11.83
N VAL A 388 3.07 -8.51 10.88
CA VAL A 388 3.91 -8.29 9.71
C VAL A 388 4.42 -6.86 9.75
N ILE A 389 5.73 -6.70 9.60
CA ILE A 389 6.39 -5.42 9.31
C ILE A 389 6.93 -5.51 7.88
N GLY A 390 6.81 -4.47 7.05
CA GLY A 390 7.37 -4.49 5.70
C GLY A 390 8.89 -4.66 5.75
N VAL A 391 9.47 -5.57 4.95
CA VAL A 391 10.93 -5.81 4.96
C VAL A 391 11.72 -4.56 4.60
N ASN A 392 11.17 -3.70 3.73
CA ASN A 392 11.75 -2.41 3.36
C ASN A 392 11.78 -1.40 4.51
N GLU A 393 10.95 -1.60 5.55
CA GLU A 393 10.88 -0.75 6.74
C GLU A 393 11.84 -1.24 7.84
N VAL A 394 12.45 -2.43 7.72
CA VAL A 394 13.34 -3.01 8.73
C VAL A 394 14.81 -2.71 8.40
N GLU A 395 15.45 -1.85 9.19
CA GLU A 395 16.89 -1.57 9.05
C GLU A 395 17.76 -2.71 9.60
N ARG A 396 17.38 -3.28 10.76
CA ARG A 396 18.07 -4.43 11.39
C ARG A 396 17.26 -5.03 12.54
N ILE A 397 17.68 -6.21 12.98
CA ILE A 397 17.18 -6.86 14.19
C ILE A 397 18.34 -6.89 15.21
N VAL A 398 18.07 -6.46 16.44
CA VAL A 398 19.06 -6.35 17.54
C VAL A 398 18.56 -7.16 18.75
N ARG A 399 19.46 -7.86 19.43
CA ARG A 399 19.22 -8.39 20.78
C ARG A 399 19.88 -7.49 21.81
N THR A 400 19.17 -7.16 22.87
CA THR A 400 19.62 -6.22 23.92
C THR A 400 19.13 -6.66 25.28
N ASP A 401 19.86 -6.36 26.35
CA ASP A 401 19.42 -6.61 27.73
C ASP A 401 18.56 -5.44 28.21
N ARG A 402 17.45 -5.73 28.90
CA ARG A 402 16.58 -4.70 29.52
C ARG A 402 17.31 -3.77 30.47
N ALA A 403 18.32 -4.26 31.18
CA ALA A 403 19.15 -3.46 32.07
C ALA A 403 20.07 -2.48 31.32
N SER A 404 20.30 -2.69 30.02
CA SER A 404 21.09 -1.79 29.16
C SER A 404 20.29 -0.63 28.56
N LEU A 405 18.95 -0.68 28.63
CA LEU A 405 18.07 0.37 28.13
C LEU A 405 18.27 1.68 28.88
N ARG A 406 18.45 2.77 28.13
CA ARG A 406 18.54 4.12 28.70
C ARG A 406 17.13 4.72 28.80
N ARG A 407 16.96 5.71 29.67
CA ARG A 407 15.73 6.53 29.73
C ARG A 407 16.05 8.00 29.53
N ALA A 408 15.32 8.67 28.65
CA ALA A 408 15.41 10.11 28.42
C ALA A 408 14.03 10.67 28.04
N GLY A 409 13.66 11.84 28.54
CA GLY A 409 12.36 12.47 28.22
C GLY A 409 11.12 11.67 28.63
N GLY A 410 11.25 10.67 29.52
CA GLY A 410 10.18 9.72 29.87
C GLY A 410 10.15 8.46 29.00
N GLU A 411 10.86 8.46 27.87
CA GLU A 411 10.93 7.38 26.91
C GLU A 411 12.06 6.38 27.22
N GLN A 412 11.90 5.13 26.78
CA GLN A 412 12.99 4.15 26.76
C GLN A 412 13.77 4.27 25.45
N LEU A 413 15.08 4.10 25.53
CA LEU A 413 16.02 4.17 24.42
C LEU A 413 16.83 2.87 24.34
N VAL A 414 16.95 2.33 23.14
CA VAL A 414 17.83 1.20 22.81
C VAL A 414 19.03 1.71 22.02
N ASP A 415 20.23 1.29 22.43
CA ASP A 415 21.48 1.56 21.71
C ASP A 415 21.58 0.57 20.54
N ILE A 416 21.73 1.08 19.31
CA ILE A 416 21.77 0.27 18.08
C ILE A 416 23.18 0.16 17.49
N GLY A 417 24.19 0.65 18.24
CA GLY A 417 25.58 0.75 17.81
C GLY A 417 25.92 2.14 17.25
N GLU A 418 27.23 2.36 17.04
CA GLU A 418 27.77 3.55 16.36
C GLU A 418 27.32 4.90 16.95
N SER A 419 27.11 4.96 18.28
CA SER A 419 26.66 6.16 19.03
C SER A 419 25.21 6.61 18.76
N HIS A 420 24.40 5.80 18.07
CA HIS A 420 23.00 6.11 17.80
C HIS A 420 22.09 5.31 18.74
N SER A 421 21.11 5.99 19.35
CA SER A 421 20.05 5.35 20.13
C SER A 421 18.70 5.71 19.54
N VAL A 422 17.80 4.74 19.41
CA VAL A 422 16.43 4.95 18.93
C VAL A 422 15.43 4.77 20.07
N VAL A 423 14.29 5.43 19.95
CA VAL A 423 13.18 5.28 20.90
C VAL A 423 12.67 3.83 20.82
N LEU A 424 12.57 3.18 21.97
CA LEU A 424 12.02 1.84 22.09
C LEU A 424 10.52 1.91 22.30
N ARG A 425 9.79 1.11 21.54
CA ARG A 425 8.35 0.87 21.66
C ARG A 425 8.13 -0.60 21.92
N SER A 426 7.43 -0.92 23.01
CA SER A 426 6.98 -2.26 23.28
C SER A 426 5.71 -2.51 22.50
N LEU A 427 5.77 -3.36 21.46
CA LEU A 427 4.57 -3.71 20.71
C LEU A 427 3.58 -4.45 21.62
N SER A 428 4.01 -5.29 22.56
CA SER A 428 3.09 -5.93 23.51
C SER A 428 2.32 -4.88 24.34
N ALA A 429 3.00 -3.87 24.88
CA ALA A 429 2.32 -2.78 25.58
C ALA A 429 1.41 -1.94 24.66
N MET A 430 1.85 -1.63 23.43
CA MET A 430 1.04 -0.92 22.42
C MET A 430 -0.10 -1.76 21.84
N LEU A 431 -0.10 -3.08 22.00
CA LEU A 431 -1.23 -3.94 21.66
C LEU A 431 -2.05 -4.34 22.91
N GLY A 432 -1.81 -3.71 24.07
CA GLY A 432 -2.54 -3.99 25.32
C GLY A 432 -2.29 -5.38 25.92
N MET A 433 -1.26 -6.09 25.47
CA MET A 433 -0.90 -7.46 25.86
C MET A 433 0.09 -7.46 27.01
N GLU A 434 0.22 -8.60 27.70
CA GLU A 434 1.29 -8.77 28.70
C GLU A 434 2.67 -8.71 28.02
N GLU A 435 3.56 -7.89 28.59
CA GLU A 435 4.96 -7.89 28.18
C GLU A 435 5.63 -9.18 28.64
N SER A 436 6.53 -9.74 27.81
CA SER A 436 7.47 -10.77 28.25
C SER A 436 8.16 -10.33 29.54
N SER A 437 8.46 -11.25 30.46
CA SER A 437 9.22 -10.97 31.69
C SER A 437 10.73 -11.25 31.56
N GLY A 438 11.20 -11.71 30.39
CA GLY A 438 12.60 -12.04 30.15
C GLY A 438 13.57 -10.86 30.29
N SER A 439 14.85 -11.15 30.57
CA SER A 439 15.93 -10.14 30.67
C SER A 439 16.40 -9.64 29.30
N GLU A 440 16.40 -10.52 28.29
CA GLU A 440 16.70 -10.15 26.90
C GLU A 440 15.45 -9.65 26.17
N LEU A 441 15.64 -8.65 25.32
CA LEU A 441 14.67 -8.16 24.34
C LEU A 441 15.18 -8.41 22.93
N LEU A 442 14.25 -8.77 22.06
CA LEU A 442 14.44 -8.81 20.61
C LEU A 442 13.78 -7.56 20.02
N VAL A 443 14.56 -6.75 19.30
CA VAL A 443 14.13 -5.44 18.80
C VAL A 443 14.30 -5.39 17.29
N ALA A 444 13.20 -5.19 16.55
CA ALA A 444 13.26 -4.79 15.15
C ALA A 444 13.48 -3.27 15.10
N VAL A 445 14.63 -2.83 14.60
CA VAL A 445 14.89 -1.42 14.31
C VAL A 445 14.27 -1.13 12.96
N VAL A 446 13.27 -0.26 12.95
CA VAL A 446 12.49 0.07 11.77
C VAL A 446 12.52 1.56 11.47
N SER A 447 12.36 1.91 10.20
CA SER A 447 12.29 3.29 9.74
C SER A 447 11.08 3.53 8.84
N SER A 448 10.49 4.71 8.99
CA SER A 448 9.58 5.31 8.03
C SER A 448 10.06 6.74 7.78
N GLY A 449 10.65 6.95 6.61
CA GLY A 449 11.45 8.12 6.27
C GLY A 449 12.56 8.39 7.28
N ARG A 450 12.55 9.61 7.83
CA ARG A 450 13.52 10.01 8.87
C ARG A 450 13.21 9.47 10.26
N SER A 451 12.00 8.95 10.49
CA SER A 451 11.60 8.49 11.82
C SER A 451 12.07 7.06 12.04
N ARG A 452 12.97 6.87 13.01
CA ARG A 452 13.49 5.56 13.44
C ARG A 452 12.92 5.16 14.79
N VAL A 453 12.49 3.92 14.91
CA VAL A 453 11.95 3.37 16.16
C VAL A 453 12.39 1.92 16.33
N GLY A 454 12.70 1.53 17.57
CA GLY A 454 12.92 0.13 17.93
C GLY A 454 11.61 -0.50 18.38
N LEU A 455 11.13 -1.51 17.67
CA LEU A 455 9.94 -2.28 18.05
C LEU A 455 10.37 -3.55 18.80
N ALA A 456 10.09 -3.62 20.10
CA ALA A 456 10.31 -4.83 20.88
C ALA A 456 9.24 -5.88 20.55
N VAL A 457 9.70 -7.06 20.17
CA VAL A 457 8.91 -8.23 19.74
C VAL A 457 9.24 -9.43 20.62
N SER A 458 8.33 -10.40 20.68
CA SER A 458 8.55 -11.67 21.38
C SER A 458 9.48 -12.60 20.58
N GLU A 459 9.29 -12.68 19.26
CA GLU A 459 9.98 -13.63 18.39
C GLU A 459 10.02 -13.10 16.95
N ILE A 460 11.04 -13.50 16.18
CA ILE A 460 11.08 -13.33 14.72
C ILE A 460 10.79 -14.71 14.11
N LEU A 461 9.69 -14.81 13.37
CA LEU A 461 9.22 -16.07 12.77
C LEU A 461 9.84 -16.30 11.39
N GLY A 462 10.29 -15.22 10.71
CA GLY A 462 10.99 -15.28 9.44
C GLY A 462 10.48 -14.24 8.44
N GLU A 463 10.83 -14.40 7.17
CA GLU A 463 10.33 -13.58 6.08
C GLU A 463 9.25 -14.34 5.27
N ALA A 464 8.17 -13.66 4.90
CA ALA A 464 7.14 -14.20 4.01
C ALA A 464 6.68 -13.18 2.97
N GLN A 465 6.24 -13.68 1.81
CA GLN A 465 5.40 -12.89 0.91
C GLN A 465 3.97 -12.86 1.45
N TYR A 466 3.32 -11.70 1.36
CA TYR A 466 1.98 -11.49 1.89
C TYR A 466 1.19 -10.51 1.01
N VAL A 467 -0.14 -10.68 1.03
CA VAL A 467 -1.09 -9.76 0.38
C VAL A 467 -1.91 -9.11 1.49
N THR A 468 -1.76 -7.79 1.65
CA THR A 468 -2.53 -7.03 2.64
C THR A 468 -4.00 -7.01 2.24
N GLN A 469 -4.86 -7.63 3.06
CA GLN A 469 -6.30 -7.40 2.98
C GLN A 469 -6.65 -6.20 3.87
N ARG A 470 -7.47 -5.27 3.33
CA ARG A 470 -8.05 -4.20 4.15
C ARG A 470 -8.96 -4.84 5.19
N LEU A 471 -8.90 -4.34 6.43
CA LEU A 471 -9.87 -4.74 7.45
C LEU A 471 -11.29 -4.44 6.94
N PRO A 472 -12.25 -5.37 7.05
CA PRO A 472 -13.62 -5.11 6.64
C PRO A 472 -14.23 -3.96 7.45
N TRP A 473 -15.14 -3.22 6.82
CA TRP A 473 -15.70 -1.96 7.32
C TRP A 473 -16.43 -2.07 8.67
N ASN A 474 -16.78 -3.29 9.10
CA ASN A 474 -17.46 -3.60 10.37
C ASN A 474 -16.48 -3.86 11.55
N LEU A 475 -15.19 -3.62 11.34
CA LEU A 475 -14.19 -3.49 12.39
C LEU A 475 -13.93 -2.00 12.65
N GLU A 476 -13.84 -1.61 13.92
CA GLU A 476 -13.38 -0.27 14.30
C GLU A 476 -11.97 -0.05 13.74
N HIS A 477 -11.64 1.19 13.36
CA HIS A 477 -10.29 1.52 12.90
C HIS A 477 -9.28 1.20 14.01
N ILE A 478 -8.34 0.30 13.71
CA ILE A 478 -7.27 -0.08 14.64
C ILE A 478 -6.06 0.81 14.35
N ASP A 479 -5.91 1.85 15.17
CA ASP A 479 -4.71 2.67 15.23
C ASP A 479 -3.43 1.81 15.22
N GLY A 480 -2.51 2.12 14.30
CA GLY A 480 -1.26 1.37 14.14
C GLY A 480 -1.35 0.07 13.31
N VAL A 481 -2.50 -0.24 12.70
CA VAL A 481 -2.68 -1.42 11.83
C VAL A 481 -3.22 -1.01 10.45
N GLN A 482 -2.46 -1.29 9.40
CA GLN A 482 -2.83 -1.01 8.00
C GLN A 482 -3.84 -2.02 7.43
N GLY A 483 -3.84 -3.24 7.95
CA GLY A 483 -4.62 -4.35 7.41
C GLY A 483 -4.33 -5.67 8.12
N ALA A 484 -4.79 -6.77 7.54
CA ALA A 484 -4.46 -8.11 7.99
C ALA A 484 -4.09 -9.00 6.80
N VAL A 485 -3.41 -10.12 7.08
CA VAL A 485 -3.18 -11.19 6.11
C VAL A 485 -3.46 -12.55 6.74
N ILE A 486 -3.93 -13.47 5.93
CA ILE A 486 -4.10 -14.88 6.30
C ILE A 486 -2.81 -15.62 5.95
N LEU A 487 -2.15 -16.16 6.96
CA LEU A 487 -0.88 -16.86 6.83
C LEU A 487 -1.02 -18.26 6.20
N PRO A 488 0.11 -18.86 5.77
CA PRO A 488 0.15 -20.22 5.23
C PRO A 488 -0.39 -21.31 6.17
N ASP A 489 -0.43 -21.11 7.48
CA ASP A 489 -1.04 -22.07 8.41
C ASP A 489 -2.54 -21.84 8.65
N GLY A 490 -3.11 -20.78 8.04
CA GLY A 490 -4.49 -20.34 8.24
C GLY A 490 -4.68 -19.35 9.39
N THR A 491 -3.63 -19.00 10.14
CA THR A 491 -3.70 -17.96 11.19
C THR A 491 -3.78 -16.56 10.59
N LEU A 492 -4.23 -15.59 11.39
CA LEU A 492 -4.24 -14.18 11.01
C LEU A 492 -2.96 -13.49 11.49
N ALA A 493 -2.39 -12.62 10.67
CA ALA A 493 -1.35 -11.67 11.09
C ALA A 493 -1.76 -10.23 10.77
N LEU A 494 -1.49 -9.31 11.70
CA LEU A 494 -1.76 -7.88 11.53
C LEU A 494 -0.62 -7.21 10.76
N VAL A 495 -0.93 -6.39 9.76
CA VAL A 495 0.06 -5.57 9.04
C VAL A 495 0.22 -4.25 9.79
N LEU A 496 1.39 -4.01 10.37
CA LEU A 496 1.63 -2.85 11.23
C LEU A 496 1.88 -1.58 10.43
N ASP A 497 1.44 -0.44 10.95
CA ASP A 497 1.80 0.89 10.44
C ASP A 497 3.06 1.41 11.16
N VAL A 498 4.23 1.24 10.53
CA VAL A 498 5.50 1.70 11.11
C VAL A 498 5.54 3.23 11.28
N ALA A 499 4.90 3.99 10.39
CA ALA A 499 4.85 5.45 10.49
C ALA A 499 4.07 5.89 11.75
N TYR A 500 2.94 5.22 12.03
CA TYR A 500 2.19 5.42 13.27
C TYR A 500 3.03 5.03 14.49
N MET A 501 3.65 3.84 14.49
CA MET A 501 4.46 3.36 15.62
C MET A 501 5.64 4.28 15.96
N ALA A 502 6.24 4.92 14.96
CA ALA A 502 7.32 5.88 15.15
C ALA A 502 6.85 7.24 15.71
N GLN A 503 5.60 7.64 15.43
CA GLN A 503 5.03 8.92 15.87
C GLN A 503 4.31 8.83 17.23
N ALA A 504 3.84 7.65 17.62
CA ALA A 504 3.14 7.43 18.89
C ALA A 504 4.01 7.81 20.10
N ARG A 505 3.67 8.91 20.80
CA ARG A 505 4.33 9.37 22.05
C ARG A 505 3.52 8.93 23.26
N GLY A 506 4.07 8.04 24.10
CA GLY A 506 3.49 7.64 25.39
C GLY A 506 2.09 7.00 25.37
N GLN A 507 1.42 6.94 24.23
CA GLN A 507 0.13 6.28 24.08
C GLN A 507 0.35 4.77 24.00
N VAL A 508 0.07 4.11 25.13
CA VAL A 508 -0.47 2.76 25.12
C VAL A 508 -1.73 2.82 24.24
N VAL A 509 -1.60 2.46 22.96
CA VAL A 509 -2.77 2.17 22.12
C VAL A 509 -3.49 1.03 22.83
N PRO A 510 -4.69 1.23 23.36
CA PRO A 510 -5.40 0.15 24.00
C PRO A 510 -6.08 -0.64 22.89
N LEU A 511 -5.34 -1.53 22.22
CA LEU A 511 -5.90 -2.81 21.78
C LEU A 511 -6.29 -3.59 23.03
N ARG A 512 -7.32 -3.08 23.70
CA ARG A 512 -8.07 -3.82 24.68
C ARG A 512 -8.92 -4.82 23.91
N LEU A 513 -8.25 -5.89 23.52
CA LEU A 513 -8.76 -7.26 23.65
C LEU A 513 -9.08 -7.52 25.13
N LYS A 514 -9.96 -6.70 25.72
CA LYS A 514 -10.68 -7.09 26.90
C LYS A 514 -11.51 -8.29 26.49
N ASP A 515 -11.62 -9.26 27.38
CA ASP A 515 -12.72 -10.23 27.42
C ASP A 515 -14.06 -9.54 27.74
N ARG A 516 -14.39 -8.49 26.97
CA ARG A 516 -15.77 -8.34 26.56
C ARG A 516 -16.03 -9.49 25.60
N GLN A 517 -16.65 -10.53 26.14
CA GLN A 517 -17.86 -11.06 25.52
C GLN A 517 -18.82 -9.89 25.29
N VAL A 518 -18.54 -9.06 24.26
CA VAL A 518 -19.61 -8.44 23.52
C VAL A 518 -20.23 -9.63 22.82
N GLU A 519 -21.37 -10.10 23.32
CA GLU A 519 -22.37 -10.60 22.39
C GLU A 519 -22.63 -9.43 21.44
N ARG A 520 -21.83 -9.34 20.35
CA ARG A 520 -22.08 -8.42 19.24
C ARG A 520 -23.39 -8.91 18.67
N LYS A 521 -24.48 -8.35 19.21
CA LYS A 521 -25.84 -8.68 18.82
C LYS A 521 -25.91 -8.40 17.34
N VAL A 522 -25.92 -9.47 16.55
CA VAL A 522 -25.88 -9.41 15.09
C VAL A 522 -27.07 -8.54 14.66
N PRO A 523 -26.87 -7.38 14.02
CA PRO A 523 -27.97 -6.48 13.75
C PRO A 523 -29.00 -7.16 12.87
N LYS A 524 -30.26 -7.07 13.29
CA LYS A 524 -31.37 -7.80 12.69
C LYS A 524 -32.08 -6.88 11.70
N VAL A 525 -31.94 -7.20 10.41
CA VAL A 525 -32.46 -6.39 9.30
C VAL A 525 -33.75 -7.03 8.78
N LEU A 526 -34.78 -6.22 8.59
CA LEU A 526 -35.99 -6.61 7.88
C LEU A 526 -35.90 -6.14 6.42
N VAL A 527 -35.91 -7.07 5.47
CA VAL A 527 -35.99 -6.78 4.03
C VAL A 527 -37.43 -6.97 3.56
N VAL A 528 -38.05 -5.93 3.00
CA VAL A 528 -39.44 -5.92 2.53
C VAL A 528 -39.45 -5.59 1.04
N ASP A 529 -39.65 -6.58 0.19
CA ASP A 529 -39.64 -6.43 -1.27
C ASP A 529 -40.58 -7.50 -1.84
N ASP A 530 -41.38 -7.22 -2.88
CA ASP A 530 -42.36 -8.18 -3.39
C ASP A 530 -41.75 -9.18 -4.38
N SER A 531 -40.72 -8.75 -5.11
CA SER A 531 -39.92 -9.54 -6.04
C SER A 531 -39.09 -10.61 -5.32
N VAL A 532 -39.38 -11.87 -5.63
CA VAL A 532 -38.66 -13.03 -5.06
C VAL A 532 -37.15 -12.95 -5.36
N THR A 533 -36.75 -12.42 -6.52
CA THR A 533 -35.34 -12.34 -6.93
C THR A 533 -34.60 -11.22 -6.19
N SER A 534 -35.18 -10.02 -6.12
CA SER A 534 -34.62 -8.86 -5.40
C SER A 534 -34.47 -9.18 -3.91
N ARG A 535 -35.57 -9.62 -3.26
CA ARG A 535 -35.59 -10.04 -1.86
C ARG A 535 -34.58 -11.14 -1.53
N THR A 536 -34.34 -12.08 -2.46
CA THR A 536 -33.33 -13.13 -2.28
C THR A 536 -31.91 -12.58 -2.41
N LEU A 537 -31.67 -11.68 -3.36
CA LEU A 537 -30.38 -11.03 -3.58
C LEU A 537 -29.98 -10.17 -2.38
N GLU A 538 -30.86 -9.26 -1.95
CA GLU A 538 -30.64 -8.37 -0.80
C GLU A 538 -30.38 -9.16 0.48
N ARG A 539 -31.19 -10.21 0.73
CA ARG A 539 -30.96 -11.13 1.85
C ARG A 539 -29.58 -11.79 1.78
N ASN A 540 -29.18 -12.31 0.62
CA ASN A 540 -27.88 -12.98 0.48
C ASN A 540 -26.71 -11.99 0.64
N ILE A 541 -26.82 -10.75 0.14
CA ILE A 541 -25.82 -9.70 0.31
C ILE A 541 -25.65 -9.39 1.80
N LEU A 542 -26.75 -9.09 2.50
CA LEU A 542 -26.73 -8.75 3.92
C LEU A 542 -26.27 -9.92 4.81
N GLN A 543 -26.73 -11.14 4.54
CA GLN A 543 -26.24 -12.33 5.24
C GLN A 543 -24.73 -12.57 5.01
N SER A 544 -24.21 -12.32 3.80
CA SER A 544 -22.77 -12.43 3.52
C SER A 544 -21.92 -11.39 4.25
N ALA A 545 -22.51 -10.23 4.56
CA ALA A 545 -21.90 -9.18 5.39
C ALA A 545 -22.08 -9.40 6.90
N GLY A 546 -22.76 -10.48 7.30
CA GLY A 546 -22.89 -10.91 8.70
C GLY A 546 -24.15 -10.44 9.43
N TYR A 547 -25.18 -9.94 8.74
CA TYR A 547 -26.45 -9.52 9.34
C TYR A 547 -27.46 -10.68 9.52
N GLU A 548 -28.33 -10.60 10.53
CA GLU A 548 -29.48 -11.51 10.68
C GLU A 548 -30.64 -10.95 9.85
N VAL A 549 -30.98 -11.59 8.73
CA VAL A 549 -31.99 -11.06 7.82
C VAL A 549 -33.30 -11.83 7.90
N VAL A 550 -34.39 -11.11 8.17
CA VAL A 550 -35.77 -11.58 7.98
C VAL A 550 -36.32 -10.94 6.72
N THR A 551 -37.10 -11.69 5.94
CA THR A 551 -37.66 -11.21 4.68
C THR A 551 -39.19 -11.22 4.70
N ALA A 552 -39.81 -10.12 4.30
CA ALA A 552 -41.24 -9.99 4.04
C ALA A 552 -41.51 -9.76 2.55
N ARG A 553 -42.64 -10.26 2.06
CA ARG A 553 -43.04 -10.21 0.63
C ARG A 553 -43.90 -8.98 0.25
N ASP A 554 -44.23 -8.14 1.21
CA ASP A 554 -45.09 -6.96 1.07
C ASP A 554 -45.07 -6.10 2.35
N GLY A 555 -45.53 -4.85 2.26
CA GLY A 555 -45.56 -3.92 3.39
C GLY A 555 -46.52 -4.29 4.53
N GLU A 556 -47.54 -5.11 4.32
CA GLU A 556 -48.41 -5.58 5.42
C GLU A 556 -47.73 -6.67 6.25
N GLU A 557 -47.06 -7.61 5.58
CA GLU A 557 -46.24 -8.65 6.22
C GLU A 557 -45.04 -8.03 6.94
N GLY A 558 -44.37 -7.04 6.31
CA GLY A 558 -43.30 -6.26 6.94
C GLY A 558 -43.78 -5.51 8.18
N TRP A 559 -44.91 -4.81 8.08
CA TRP A 559 -45.55 -4.13 9.22
C TRP A 559 -45.88 -5.09 10.37
N LYS A 560 -46.42 -6.27 10.06
CA LYS A 560 -46.71 -7.30 11.06
C LYS A 560 -45.44 -7.79 11.77
N PHE A 561 -44.37 -8.07 11.03
CA PHE A 561 -43.12 -8.48 11.66
C PHE A 561 -42.54 -7.39 12.58
N LEU A 562 -42.66 -6.10 12.22
CA LEU A 562 -42.27 -4.96 13.05
C LEU A 562 -43.13 -4.78 14.31
N GLN A 563 -44.34 -5.34 14.36
CA GLN A 563 -45.16 -5.41 15.57
C GLN A 563 -44.71 -6.56 16.47
N ASP A 564 -44.48 -7.74 15.89
CA ASP A 564 -44.19 -8.98 16.60
C ASP A 564 -42.71 -9.10 17.06
N ASN A 565 -41.77 -8.40 16.40
CA ASN A 565 -40.33 -8.52 16.62
C ASN A 565 -39.64 -7.15 16.72
N ALA A 566 -38.41 -7.14 17.25
CA ALA A 566 -37.49 -6.00 17.17
C ALA A 566 -36.53 -6.17 15.98
N PHE A 567 -36.27 -5.07 15.28
CA PHE A 567 -35.33 -4.96 14.17
C PHE A 567 -34.46 -3.72 14.39
N ASP A 568 -33.21 -3.80 13.96
CA ASP A 568 -32.23 -2.73 14.08
C ASP A 568 -32.16 -1.88 12.80
N LEU A 569 -32.71 -2.37 11.67
CA LEU A 569 -32.86 -1.66 10.39
C LEU A 569 -34.02 -2.25 9.57
N VAL A 570 -34.69 -1.42 8.75
CA VAL A 570 -35.61 -1.85 7.70
C VAL A 570 -35.08 -1.41 6.33
N VAL A 571 -35.07 -2.33 5.36
CA VAL A 571 -34.84 -2.07 3.94
C VAL A 571 -36.14 -2.42 3.21
N SER A 572 -36.75 -1.47 2.50
CA SER A 572 -38.04 -1.68 1.84
C SER A 572 -38.01 -1.22 0.39
N ASP A 573 -38.54 -2.02 -0.53
CA ASP A 573 -38.95 -1.53 -1.85
C ASP A 573 -40.02 -0.45 -1.70
N VAL A 574 -40.02 0.52 -2.60
CA VAL A 574 -41.05 1.58 -2.67
C VAL A 574 -42.33 1.02 -3.29
N GLU A 575 -42.21 0.33 -4.42
CA GLU A 575 -43.35 -0.18 -5.19
C GLU A 575 -43.72 -1.59 -4.73
N MET A 576 -44.76 -1.72 -3.91
CA MET A 576 -45.23 -3.02 -3.42
C MET A 576 -46.76 -3.11 -3.36
N PRO A 577 -47.36 -4.30 -3.59
CA PRO A 577 -48.79 -4.51 -3.50
C PRO A 577 -49.28 -4.45 -2.03
N ARG A 578 -50.56 -4.08 -1.85
CA ARG A 578 -51.28 -3.88 -0.57
C ARG A 578 -50.80 -2.70 0.29
N CYS A 579 -49.51 -2.59 0.52
CA CYS A 579 -48.90 -1.52 1.28
C CYS A 579 -47.52 -1.23 0.70
N THR A 580 -47.36 -0.01 0.18
CA THR A 580 -46.11 0.50 -0.42
C THR A 580 -45.05 0.79 0.64
N GLY A 581 -43.78 0.92 0.23
CA GLY A 581 -42.68 1.30 1.12
C GLY A 581 -42.89 2.67 1.78
N LEU A 582 -43.53 3.60 1.08
CA LEU A 582 -43.90 4.92 1.61
C LEU A 582 -45.01 4.83 2.66
N GLU A 583 -46.04 4.00 2.45
CA GLU A 583 -47.08 3.78 3.46
C GLU A 583 -46.54 3.05 4.69
N LEU A 584 -45.62 2.09 4.49
CA LEU A 584 -44.90 1.42 5.57
C LEU A 584 -44.04 2.41 6.36
N ALA A 585 -43.30 3.29 5.69
CA ALA A 585 -42.53 4.37 6.32
C ALA A 585 -43.40 5.25 7.22
N GLY A 586 -44.57 5.68 6.72
CA GLY A 586 -45.51 6.48 7.49
C GLY A 586 -46.04 5.76 8.73
N ARG A 587 -46.30 4.45 8.64
CA ARG A 587 -46.71 3.62 9.80
C ARG A 587 -45.58 3.45 10.82
N ILE A 588 -44.34 3.29 10.38
CA ILE A 588 -43.15 3.21 11.24
C ILE A 588 -42.96 4.51 12.01
N ARG A 589 -42.92 5.66 11.32
CA ARG A 589 -42.75 6.98 11.94
C ARG A 589 -43.93 7.41 12.81
N GLY A 590 -45.14 6.94 12.50
CA GLY A 590 -46.33 7.14 13.32
C GLY A 590 -46.41 6.29 14.60
N ASN A 591 -45.43 5.43 14.89
CA ASN A 591 -45.44 4.52 16.03
C ASN A 591 -44.28 4.84 17.00
N ASP A 592 -44.61 5.21 18.24
CA ASP A 592 -43.62 5.58 19.27
C ASP A 592 -42.53 4.54 19.56
N ARG A 593 -42.76 3.26 19.27
CA ARG A 593 -41.76 2.18 19.45
C ARG A 593 -40.85 2.00 18.23
N LEU A 594 -41.29 2.41 17.04
CA LEU A 594 -40.65 2.11 15.76
C LEU A 594 -40.10 3.35 15.04
N LYS A 595 -40.53 4.55 15.44
CA LYS A 595 -40.19 5.82 14.79
C LYS A 595 -38.69 6.08 14.66
N ASP A 596 -37.88 5.56 15.58
CA ASP A 596 -36.43 5.73 15.62
C ASP A 596 -35.66 4.59 14.91
N ILE A 597 -36.35 3.56 14.38
CA ILE A 597 -35.71 2.47 13.62
C ILE A 597 -35.28 3.01 12.24
N PRO A 598 -34.00 2.90 11.85
CA PRO A 598 -33.56 3.37 10.55
C PRO A 598 -34.27 2.63 9.40
N LEU A 599 -34.62 3.37 8.35
CA LEU A 599 -35.40 2.90 7.20
C LEU A 599 -34.76 3.37 5.89
N VAL A 600 -34.38 2.40 5.07
CA VAL A 600 -33.85 2.59 3.72
C VAL A 600 -34.94 2.24 2.70
N LEU A 601 -35.22 3.16 1.78
CA LEU A 601 -36.13 2.89 0.66
C LEU A 601 -35.34 2.57 -0.62
N VAL A 602 -35.73 1.50 -1.29
CA VAL A 602 -35.11 1.00 -2.52
C VAL A 602 -36.10 1.22 -3.67
N THR A 603 -35.75 1.93 -4.74
CA THR A 603 -36.68 2.33 -5.81
C THR A 603 -36.21 1.91 -7.21
N SER A 604 -37.13 1.41 -8.04
CA SER A 604 -36.95 1.06 -9.45
C SER A 604 -36.68 2.28 -10.35
N LEU A 605 -37.26 3.43 -10.00
CA LEU A 605 -37.14 4.69 -10.73
C LEU A 605 -36.52 5.76 -9.83
N GLY A 606 -35.39 6.31 -10.26
CA GLY A 606 -34.73 7.45 -9.60
C GLY A 606 -35.38 8.79 -9.94
N SER A 607 -36.70 8.90 -9.82
CA SER A 607 -37.39 10.18 -10.00
C SER A 607 -37.10 11.11 -8.82
N GLU A 608 -36.91 12.40 -9.07
CA GLU A 608 -36.72 13.39 -8.00
C GLU A 608 -37.98 13.50 -7.11
N GLU A 609 -39.16 13.14 -7.65
CA GLU A 609 -40.42 13.16 -6.91
C GLU A 609 -40.50 12.08 -5.84
N ASP A 610 -40.02 10.86 -6.12
CA ASP A 610 -40.03 9.73 -5.18
C ASP A 610 -39.03 9.95 -4.04
N ILE A 611 -37.83 10.45 -4.35
CA ILE A 611 -36.82 10.82 -3.35
C ILE A 611 -37.35 11.95 -2.45
N ALA A 612 -37.96 12.98 -3.05
CA ALA A 612 -38.57 14.07 -2.30
C ALA A 612 -39.81 13.62 -1.50
N ALA A 613 -40.56 12.61 -1.96
CA ALA A 613 -41.70 12.05 -1.23
C ALA A 613 -41.24 11.22 -0.03
N GLY A 614 -40.24 10.34 -0.21
CA GLY A 614 -39.63 9.56 0.87
C GLY A 614 -39.09 10.46 1.99
N ALA A 615 -38.36 11.52 1.64
CA ALA A 615 -37.79 12.44 2.62
C ALA A 615 -38.87 13.18 3.45
N ARG A 616 -40.06 13.41 2.87
CA ARG A 616 -41.22 13.99 3.57
C ARG A 616 -41.93 13.00 4.49
N VAL A 617 -41.87 11.70 4.20
CA VAL A 617 -42.43 10.63 5.05
C VAL A 617 -41.43 10.15 6.10
N GLY A 618 -40.14 10.49 5.93
CA GLY A 618 -39.10 10.38 6.95
C GLY A 618 -38.25 9.13 6.85
N ALA A 619 -38.09 8.50 5.68
CA ALA A 619 -37.04 7.50 5.50
C ALA A 619 -35.65 8.15 5.54
N ASP A 620 -34.66 7.44 6.07
CA ASP A 620 -33.35 8.00 6.39
C ASP A 620 -32.44 8.05 5.16
N GLU A 621 -32.54 7.06 4.27
CA GLU A 621 -31.73 6.92 3.07
C GLU A 621 -32.48 6.27 1.89
N TYR A 622 -31.93 6.46 0.68
CA TYR A 622 -32.54 6.00 -0.59
C TYR A 622 -31.52 5.28 -1.47
N ILE A 623 -31.92 4.18 -2.09
CA ILE A 623 -31.11 3.42 -3.05
C ILE A 623 -31.92 3.27 -4.35
N VAL A 624 -31.31 3.66 -5.48
CA VAL A 624 -31.92 3.45 -6.81
C VAL A 624 -31.47 2.10 -7.35
N LYS A 625 -32.42 1.25 -7.76
CA LYS A 625 -32.19 -0.09 -8.35
C LYS A 625 -31.60 0.01 -9.77
N GLY A 626 -30.35 0.48 -9.85
CA GLY A 626 -29.53 0.46 -11.05
C GLY A 626 -28.91 -0.91 -11.34
N ARG A 627 -27.89 -0.96 -12.21
CA ARG A 627 -27.11 -2.19 -12.45
C ARG A 627 -26.25 -2.55 -11.23
N PHE A 628 -26.83 -3.34 -10.32
CA PHE A 628 -26.19 -4.10 -9.24
C PHE A 628 -25.10 -3.36 -8.44
N ASP A 629 -25.50 -2.51 -7.49
CA ASP A 629 -24.57 -1.92 -6.52
C ASP A 629 -24.65 -2.56 -5.12
N GLN A 630 -23.96 -3.69 -4.98
CA GLN A 630 -23.77 -4.37 -3.69
C GLN A 630 -23.04 -3.47 -2.66
N LYS A 631 -22.16 -2.57 -3.11
CA LYS A 631 -21.36 -1.73 -2.22
C LYS A 631 -22.23 -0.63 -1.63
N GLN A 632 -23.01 0.06 -2.45
CA GLN A 632 -23.93 1.10 -1.99
C GLN A 632 -24.92 0.58 -0.95
N LEU A 633 -25.52 -0.61 -1.16
CA LEU A 633 -26.42 -1.21 -0.16
C LEU A 633 -25.68 -1.46 1.16
N LEU A 634 -24.50 -2.07 1.12
CA LEU A 634 -23.73 -2.34 2.33
C LEU A 634 -23.24 -1.06 3.02
N GLU A 635 -22.81 -0.04 2.28
CA GLU A 635 -22.34 1.26 2.82
C GLU A 635 -23.47 2.09 3.46
N VAL A 636 -24.68 2.03 2.91
CA VAL A 636 -25.88 2.69 3.50
C VAL A 636 -26.31 1.97 4.77
N VAL A 637 -26.44 0.64 4.72
CA VAL A 637 -26.81 -0.21 5.87
C VAL A 637 -25.79 -0.02 7.00
N ALA A 638 -24.49 -0.11 6.69
CA ALA A 638 -23.37 0.10 7.62
C ALA A 638 -23.30 1.48 8.28
N ARG A 639 -23.89 2.52 7.67
CA ARG A 639 -23.96 3.87 8.23
C ARG A 639 -25.10 4.02 9.25
N LEU A 640 -26.10 3.15 9.16
CA LEU A 640 -27.35 3.24 9.92
C LEU A 640 -27.44 2.20 11.06
N THR A 641 -26.57 1.17 11.07
CA THR A 641 -26.47 0.13 12.13
C THR A 641 -25.14 0.14 12.87
#